data_AF-A0A662R7Q9-F1
#
_entry.id   AF-A0A662R7Q9-F1
#
_cell.length_a   1.000
_cell.length_b   1.000
_cell.length_c   1.000
_cell.angle_alpha   90.00
_cell.angle_beta   90.00
_cell.angle_gamma   90.00
#
_symmetry.space_group_name_H-M   'P 1'
#
loop_
_entity.id
_entity.type
_entity.pdbx_description
1 polymer ?
#
loop_
_entity_poly.entity_id
_entity_poly.type
_entity_poly.pdbx_seq_one_letter_code
_entity_poly.pdbx_strand_id
1 'polypeptide(L)'
;MGFYKYWTVSLAIMAFFSACKCDDEKLFFSCPTPRPCIGTADGGIHVFDIDHQSRYKGECQIGATACSDTNRQICVGQIKPVAEICDGLDNNCDGLVDNQISLDVDGDLFNDLSSCLLATDCDDRNPNVFPGADEICDGIDNDCDGEIDEVGPYECWTGDPDAVFADDTPCQTGIVSCVDGNWTGCEGQILSSPELCDNRDNDCNGEIDDDAYYAGLPCGPESTIGQCSYGSNACVDGELLCVGAQYPQNEACDDIDNDCNGYIDDGLERLCETDCGMGIEFCSYGSWDGCTAPSPGIEYCDGVDNDCDGEVDENCPCIEGDAQECQEDPMMDQYTHAWMSCGVGIQVCDNFGVWGECFWFGIDTEVCNNWDDDCDNVIDGMDAVCGVQPEETLGIGECRAGVATCTAGAWGECVGEIGPTEEICDELDNDCDGETDEDLDIHEKVDMVFAIDISGSMSPYILALAQGISNYVADFEDTEHRFALVPFPDYPTNMGGTGEPYLVATAPPLVDVSTFLIALTSIISAQGGGYEPSIDVMFDLVSPEDPAGIGWREDAYPYVILISDEPAQSWSLLQASSVYTNAFNCQIGSCEPGDIVETFIINKTGYFFGFHEMVYGDMSRYYEISPANGDRYTEMLQDIFTNICLTNDADAGALSPN
;
A
#
# COMPACT_ATOMS: atom_id res chain seq x y z
N MET A 1 -54.44 49.12 -43.95
CA MET A 1 -55.08 49.83 -45.09
C MET A 1 -55.17 48.84 -46.25
N GLY A 2 -56.22 48.75 -47.07
CA GLY A 2 -57.53 49.41 -47.04
C GLY A 2 -58.36 49.03 -48.28
N PHE A 3 -59.61 48.61 -48.06
CA PHE A 3 -60.79 48.61 -48.95
C PHE A 3 -60.66 48.95 -50.45
N TYR A 4 -61.41 48.23 -51.31
CA TYR A 4 -62.74 48.72 -51.75
C TYR A 4 -63.66 47.59 -52.29
N LYS A 5 -64.92 47.91 -52.59
CA LYS A 5 -66.06 47.00 -52.84
C LYS A 5 -66.93 47.52 -53.99
N TYR A 6 -67.95 46.72 -54.35
CA TYR A 6 -69.21 47.05 -55.07
C TYR A 6 -69.16 47.02 -56.62
N TRP A 7 -70.26 46.80 -57.36
CA TRP A 7 -71.53 46.01 -57.23
C TRP A 7 -72.46 46.42 -58.39
N THR A 8 -73.35 45.56 -58.90
CA THR A 8 -74.69 45.95 -59.43
C THR A 8 -75.59 44.74 -59.69
N VAL A 9 -76.92 44.92 -59.58
CA VAL A 9 -77.96 43.86 -59.63
C VAL A 9 -79.31 44.44 -60.12
N SER A 10 -80.07 43.72 -60.97
CA SER A 10 -81.57 43.70 -61.17
C SER A 10 -81.93 43.08 -62.54
N LEU A 11 -82.89 42.16 -62.75
CA LEU A 11 -84.39 42.22 -62.66
C LEU A 11 -85.04 43.24 -63.63
N ALA A 12 -86.16 43.01 -64.37
CA ALA A 12 -87.02 41.84 -64.74
C ALA A 12 -87.94 42.28 -65.95
N ILE A 13 -89.09 41.73 -66.43
CA ILE A 13 -90.08 40.68 -66.02
C ILE A 13 -91.04 40.26 -67.20
N MET A 14 -91.65 39.05 -67.13
CA MET A 14 -92.92 38.50 -67.75
C MET A 14 -93.48 38.85 -69.17
N ALA A 15 -93.93 37.79 -69.89
CA ALA A 15 -95.21 37.70 -70.64
C ALA A 15 -95.60 36.20 -70.91
N PHE A 16 -96.80 35.91 -71.46
CA PHE A 16 -97.48 34.57 -71.40
C PHE A 16 -97.89 33.94 -72.77
N PHE A 17 -98.36 32.67 -72.71
CA PHE A 17 -98.94 31.80 -73.77
C PHE A 17 -97.93 31.16 -74.77
N SER A 18 -98.15 29.97 -75.36
CA SER A 18 -99.31 29.04 -75.34
C SER A 18 -98.87 27.56 -75.27
N ALA A 19 -99.79 26.65 -74.93
CA ALA A 19 -99.53 25.25 -74.62
C ALA A 19 -99.24 24.34 -75.84
N CYS A 20 -98.53 23.24 -75.56
CA CYS A 20 -98.75 21.96 -76.24
C CYS A 20 -98.87 20.85 -75.18
N LYS A 21 -99.77 19.87 -75.40
CA LYS A 21 -99.95 18.71 -74.51
C LYS A 21 -98.95 17.62 -74.85
N CYS A 22 -98.47 16.92 -73.83
CA CYS A 22 -98.16 15.50 -73.92
C CYS A 22 -98.97 14.83 -72.80
N ASP A 23 -99.97 14.03 -73.18
CA ASP A 23 -100.77 13.26 -72.23
C ASP A 23 -100.06 11.93 -71.92
N ASP A 24 -100.19 11.47 -70.67
CA ASP A 24 -99.82 10.16 -70.10
C ASP A 24 -98.92 9.21 -70.94
N GLU A 25 -97.60 9.39 -70.86
CA GLU A 25 -96.68 8.24 -70.83
C GLU A 25 -95.89 8.22 -69.52
N LYS A 26 -96.13 7.18 -68.71
CA LYS A 26 -95.17 6.78 -67.68
C LYS A 26 -93.95 6.21 -68.39
N LEU A 27 -92.87 6.98 -68.45
CA LEU A 27 -91.55 6.45 -68.79
C LEU A 27 -91.12 5.47 -67.68
N PHE A 28 -91.56 4.22 -67.82
CA PHE A 28 -90.97 3.08 -67.13
C PHE A 28 -89.53 2.96 -67.62
N PHE A 29 -88.60 3.53 -66.86
CA PHE A 29 -87.18 3.30 -67.05
C PHE A 29 -86.88 1.86 -66.62
N SER A 30 -87.14 0.90 -67.52
CA SER A 30 -86.84 -0.51 -67.24
C SER A 30 -85.33 -0.65 -67.14
N CYS A 31 -84.84 -0.97 -65.94
CA CYS A 31 -83.45 -1.31 -65.70
C CYS A 31 -83.00 -2.31 -66.78
N PRO A 32 -81.88 -2.06 -67.48
CA PRO A 32 -81.41 -2.96 -68.52
C PRO A 32 -81.17 -4.35 -67.92
N THR A 33 -81.40 -5.40 -68.72
CA THR A 33 -81.05 -6.77 -68.32
C THR A 33 -79.59 -6.82 -67.87
N PRO A 34 -79.23 -7.56 -66.81
CA PRO A 34 -77.86 -7.61 -66.29
C PRO A 34 -76.83 -7.83 -67.41
N ARG A 35 -75.90 -6.88 -67.54
CA ARG A 35 -74.72 -6.96 -68.42
C ARG A 35 -73.45 -6.91 -67.59
N PRO A 36 -72.32 -7.46 -68.08
CA PRO A 36 -71.02 -7.31 -67.43
C PRO A 36 -70.60 -5.83 -67.40
N CYS A 37 -70.04 -5.37 -66.29
CA CYS A 37 -69.60 -4.00 -66.11
C CYS A 37 -68.41 -3.85 -65.15
N ILE A 38 -67.78 -2.67 -65.17
CA ILE A 38 -66.85 -2.21 -64.14
C ILE A 38 -67.15 -0.75 -63.77
N GLY A 39 -67.00 -0.40 -62.50
CA GLY A 39 -67.17 0.97 -62.01
C GLY A 39 -65.89 1.78 -62.14
N THR A 40 -65.91 2.83 -62.97
CA THR A 40 -64.76 3.71 -63.19
C THR A 40 -64.51 4.64 -61.99
N ALA A 41 -63.29 5.16 -61.86
CA ALA A 41 -62.85 5.90 -60.67
C ALA A 41 -63.61 7.24 -60.45
N ASP A 42 -64.23 7.77 -61.49
CA ASP A 42 -65.09 8.97 -61.49
C ASP A 42 -66.54 8.69 -61.09
N GLY A 43 -66.89 7.44 -60.74
CA GLY A 43 -68.27 7.01 -60.46
C GLY A 43 -69.12 6.77 -61.71
N GLY A 44 -68.49 6.73 -62.90
CA GLY A 44 -69.07 6.18 -64.11
C GLY A 44 -69.13 4.64 -64.10
N ILE A 45 -69.64 4.07 -65.19
CA ILE A 45 -69.73 2.62 -65.40
C ILE A 45 -69.40 2.33 -66.85
N HIS A 46 -68.40 1.48 -67.08
CA HIS A 46 -68.22 0.83 -68.37
C HIS A 46 -69.02 -0.47 -68.40
N VAL A 47 -69.79 -0.67 -69.46
CA VAL A 47 -70.58 -1.88 -69.70
C VAL A 47 -69.99 -2.58 -70.92
N PHE A 48 -69.73 -3.88 -70.80
CA PHE A 48 -69.08 -4.68 -71.83
C PHE A 48 -70.07 -5.57 -72.58
N ASP A 49 -69.80 -5.84 -73.85
CA ASP A 49 -70.38 -6.99 -74.54
C ASP A 49 -69.67 -8.29 -74.09
N ILE A 50 -70.38 -9.41 -74.24
CA ILE A 50 -70.25 -10.67 -73.50
C ILE A 50 -68.84 -11.30 -73.40
N ASP A 51 -67.92 -10.98 -74.32
CA ASP A 51 -66.63 -11.66 -74.50
C ASP A 51 -65.48 -11.16 -73.60
N HIS A 52 -65.78 -10.35 -72.57
CA HIS A 52 -64.75 -9.74 -71.70
C HIS A 52 -64.30 -10.60 -70.51
N GLN A 53 -64.98 -11.71 -70.20
CA GLN A 53 -64.59 -12.61 -69.10
C GLN A 53 -63.23 -13.30 -69.30
N SER A 54 -62.72 -13.33 -70.53
CA SER A 54 -61.44 -13.95 -70.91
C SER A 54 -60.19 -13.15 -70.51
N ARG A 55 -60.36 -11.95 -69.94
CA ARG A 55 -59.27 -11.01 -69.60
C ARG A 55 -59.11 -10.69 -68.11
N TYR A 56 -59.87 -11.35 -67.25
CA TYR A 56 -59.67 -11.31 -65.80
C TYR A 56 -59.24 -12.71 -65.39
N LYS A 57 -57.97 -12.84 -65.01
CA LYS A 57 -57.47 -13.96 -64.23
C LYS A 57 -57.47 -13.54 -62.75
N GLY A 58 -57.16 -14.47 -61.86
CA GLY A 58 -57.17 -14.20 -60.43
C GLY A 58 -58.56 -13.95 -59.85
N GLU A 59 -58.58 -13.27 -58.70
CA GLU A 59 -59.79 -13.11 -57.87
C GLU A 59 -60.70 -11.95 -58.34
N CYS A 60 -60.27 -11.14 -59.32
CA CYS A 60 -61.13 -10.09 -59.86
C CYS A 60 -62.34 -10.64 -60.58
N GLN A 61 -63.49 -10.02 -60.32
CA GLN A 61 -64.76 -10.42 -60.90
C GLN A 61 -65.46 -9.23 -61.54
N ILE A 62 -65.87 -9.39 -62.80
CA ILE A 62 -66.65 -8.37 -63.52
C ILE A 62 -68.04 -8.29 -62.87
N GLY A 63 -68.44 -7.10 -62.44
CA GLY A 63 -69.74 -6.88 -61.83
C GLY A 63 -70.89 -6.99 -62.84
N ALA A 64 -72.11 -7.04 -62.31
CA ALA A 64 -73.34 -6.99 -63.09
C ALA A 64 -74.03 -5.62 -62.97
N THR A 65 -74.61 -5.12 -64.06
CA THR A 65 -75.39 -3.88 -64.03
C THR A 65 -76.70 -4.09 -63.26
N ALA A 66 -76.89 -3.34 -62.18
CA ALA A 66 -78.11 -3.26 -61.39
C ALA A 66 -78.61 -1.81 -61.30
N CYS A 67 -79.65 -1.57 -60.50
CA CYS A 67 -80.21 -0.25 -60.23
C CYS A 67 -80.11 0.09 -58.73
N SER A 68 -79.79 1.34 -58.41
CA SER A 68 -79.88 1.89 -57.05
C SER A 68 -81.32 2.19 -56.65
N ASP A 69 -81.55 2.46 -55.36
CA ASP A 69 -82.83 2.96 -54.82
C ASP A 69 -83.30 4.29 -55.43
N THR A 70 -82.42 4.94 -56.22
CA THR A 70 -82.66 6.19 -56.95
C THR A 70 -82.82 5.98 -58.47
N ASN A 71 -82.98 4.72 -58.92
CA ASN A 71 -83.05 4.32 -60.33
C ASN A 71 -81.83 4.73 -61.19
N ARG A 72 -80.66 4.96 -60.59
CA ARG A 72 -79.39 5.11 -61.32
C ARG A 72 -78.83 3.71 -61.57
N GLN A 73 -78.33 3.47 -62.79
CA GLN A 73 -77.57 2.27 -63.10
C GLN A 73 -76.31 2.22 -62.21
N ILE A 74 -76.06 1.08 -61.57
CA ILE A 74 -74.89 0.80 -60.71
C ILE A 74 -74.24 -0.52 -61.14
N CYS A 75 -72.97 -0.72 -60.81
CA CYS A 75 -72.27 -1.96 -61.09
C CYS A 75 -71.97 -2.70 -59.78
N VAL A 76 -72.61 -3.84 -59.55
CA VAL A 76 -72.59 -4.57 -58.26
C VAL A 76 -71.94 -5.94 -58.42
N GLY A 77 -71.36 -6.48 -57.34
CA GLY A 77 -70.62 -7.74 -57.38
C GLY A 77 -69.33 -7.66 -58.21
N GLN A 78 -68.74 -6.48 -58.33
CA GLN A 78 -67.39 -6.34 -58.91
C GLN A 78 -66.34 -6.54 -57.80
N ILE A 79 -65.33 -7.36 -58.07
CA ILE A 79 -64.07 -7.36 -57.31
C ILE A 79 -63.06 -6.63 -58.19
N LYS A 80 -62.41 -5.60 -57.64
CA LYS A 80 -61.46 -4.75 -58.37
C LYS A 80 -60.03 -5.23 -58.12
N PRO A 81 -59.12 -5.04 -59.09
CA PRO A 81 -57.69 -5.12 -58.85
C PRO A 81 -57.26 -4.33 -57.61
N VAL A 82 -56.46 -4.97 -56.78
CA VAL A 82 -55.64 -4.37 -55.71
C VAL A 82 -54.17 -4.66 -56.06
N ALA A 83 -53.19 -4.07 -55.38
CA ALA A 83 -51.83 -4.59 -55.46
C ALA A 83 -51.79 -6.02 -54.87
N GLU A 84 -50.85 -6.85 -55.33
CA GLU A 84 -50.63 -8.17 -54.76
C GLU A 84 -50.26 -8.08 -53.26
N ILE A 85 -50.61 -9.12 -52.52
CA ILE A 85 -50.09 -9.48 -51.20
C ILE A 85 -49.74 -10.97 -51.22
N CYS A 86 -48.81 -11.43 -50.37
CA CYS A 86 -48.42 -12.85 -50.31
C CYS A 86 -49.53 -13.75 -49.74
N ASP A 87 -50.60 -13.97 -50.49
CA ASP A 87 -51.70 -14.87 -50.16
C ASP A 87 -51.85 -16.05 -51.14
N GLY A 88 -51.01 -16.11 -52.19
CA GLY A 88 -51.00 -17.18 -53.19
C GLY A 88 -52.11 -17.05 -54.23
N LEU A 89 -52.72 -15.86 -54.33
CA LEU A 89 -53.75 -15.51 -55.31
C LEU A 89 -53.20 -14.49 -56.33
N ASP A 90 -54.08 -14.03 -57.21
CA ASP A 90 -53.78 -13.02 -58.26
C ASP A 90 -54.78 -11.89 -57.97
N ASN A 91 -54.35 -10.93 -57.12
CA ASN A 91 -55.16 -9.85 -56.57
C ASN A 91 -55.23 -8.64 -57.53
N ASN A 92 -54.20 -8.44 -58.36
CA ASN A 92 -54.10 -7.38 -59.37
C ASN A 92 -54.69 -7.81 -60.72
N CYS A 93 -54.77 -9.12 -60.96
CA CYS A 93 -55.52 -9.74 -62.06
C CYS A 93 -54.86 -9.57 -63.44
N ASP A 94 -53.53 -9.42 -63.46
CA ASP A 94 -52.73 -9.49 -64.69
C ASP A 94 -52.54 -10.92 -65.21
N GLY A 95 -52.69 -11.93 -64.32
CA GLY A 95 -52.59 -13.33 -64.66
C GLY A 95 -51.35 -14.07 -64.21
N LEU A 96 -50.62 -13.49 -63.27
CA LEU A 96 -49.55 -14.08 -62.46
C LEU A 96 -49.98 -14.03 -60.97
N VAL A 97 -49.32 -14.82 -60.13
CA VAL A 97 -49.60 -14.90 -58.68
C VAL A 97 -48.41 -14.29 -57.94
N ASP A 98 -48.67 -13.51 -56.89
CA ASP A 98 -47.68 -12.87 -56.00
C ASP A 98 -46.59 -12.03 -56.74
N ASN A 99 -46.81 -11.64 -58.00
CA ASN A 99 -45.79 -10.98 -58.82
C ASN A 99 -45.64 -9.49 -58.49
N GLN A 100 -44.41 -8.97 -58.62
CA GLN A 100 -44.01 -7.62 -58.18
C GLN A 100 -43.83 -7.48 -56.66
N ILE A 101 -43.88 -8.58 -55.89
CA ILE A 101 -43.40 -8.66 -54.49
C ILE A 101 -42.05 -9.39 -54.43
N SER A 102 -41.18 -9.05 -55.39
CA SER A 102 -39.75 -9.35 -55.36
C SER A 102 -39.02 -8.06 -55.05
N LEU A 103 -38.94 -7.75 -53.76
CA LEU A 103 -38.04 -6.75 -53.22
C LEU A 103 -36.73 -7.47 -52.92
N ASP A 104 -35.74 -7.06 -53.70
CA ASP A 104 -34.30 -7.28 -53.65
C ASP A 104 -33.82 -5.83 -53.76
N VAL A 105 -33.51 -5.21 -52.62
CA VAL A 105 -33.51 -3.73 -52.49
C VAL A 105 -32.14 -3.12 -52.72
N ASP A 106 -31.06 -3.89 -52.53
CA ASP A 106 -29.68 -3.48 -52.76
C ASP A 106 -29.01 -4.16 -53.97
N GLY A 107 -29.42 -5.37 -54.33
CA GLY A 107 -29.10 -6.04 -55.59
C GLY A 107 -28.29 -7.35 -55.50
N ASP A 108 -28.23 -8.03 -54.35
CA ASP A 108 -27.43 -9.26 -54.18
C ASP A 108 -28.13 -10.57 -54.59
N LEU A 109 -29.42 -10.51 -54.94
CA LEU A 109 -30.34 -11.58 -55.35
C LEU A 109 -31.05 -12.35 -54.22
N PHE A 110 -30.91 -11.94 -52.96
CA PHE A 110 -31.74 -12.39 -51.84
C PHE A 110 -32.92 -11.43 -51.61
N ASN A 111 -33.61 -11.52 -50.47
CA ASN A 111 -34.98 -11.00 -50.32
C ASN A 111 -35.50 -10.94 -48.86
N ASP A 112 -36.00 -9.75 -48.47
CA ASP A 112 -36.64 -9.45 -47.17
C ASP A 112 -37.78 -10.41 -46.74
N LEU A 113 -38.00 -10.43 -45.42
CA LEU A 113 -39.11 -11.03 -44.67
C LEU A 113 -40.53 -10.67 -45.17
N SER A 114 -40.71 -9.62 -45.97
CA SER A 114 -42.00 -9.26 -46.59
C SER A 114 -42.23 -9.84 -48.00
N SER A 115 -41.24 -10.52 -48.57
CA SER A 115 -41.34 -11.16 -49.90
C SER A 115 -42.06 -12.51 -49.85
N CYS A 116 -42.58 -12.96 -51.00
CA CYS A 116 -43.39 -14.20 -51.07
C CYS A 116 -42.60 -15.47 -51.42
N LEU A 117 -41.30 -15.33 -51.66
CA LEU A 117 -40.35 -16.44 -51.64
C LEU A 117 -39.87 -16.62 -50.19
N LEU A 118 -39.16 -17.72 -49.89
CA LEU A 118 -38.61 -17.92 -48.55
C LEU A 118 -37.77 -16.69 -48.19
N ALA A 119 -38.07 -16.06 -47.06
CA ALA A 119 -37.23 -15.01 -46.50
C ALA A 119 -35.87 -15.63 -46.19
N THR A 120 -34.85 -15.18 -46.91
CA THR A 120 -33.49 -15.74 -46.82
C THR A 120 -32.50 -14.69 -46.36
N ASP A 121 -32.76 -13.42 -46.63
CA ASP A 121 -31.95 -12.27 -46.25
C ASP A 121 -32.20 -11.85 -44.79
N CYS A 122 -31.14 -11.35 -44.12
CA CYS A 122 -31.19 -10.82 -42.77
C CYS A 122 -31.03 -9.27 -42.67
N ASP A 123 -30.55 -8.55 -43.71
CA ASP A 123 -30.71 -7.09 -43.90
C ASP A 123 -30.68 -6.68 -45.39
N ASP A 124 -31.88 -6.71 -46.03
CA ASP A 124 -32.28 -6.29 -47.41
C ASP A 124 -31.99 -4.79 -47.73
N ARG A 125 -30.80 -4.33 -47.36
CA ARG A 125 -30.22 -2.99 -47.52
C ARG A 125 -28.70 -3.00 -47.55
N ASN A 126 -28.05 -4.09 -47.14
CA ASN A 126 -26.62 -4.27 -47.16
C ASN A 126 -26.25 -5.48 -48.05
N PRO A 127 -25.79 -5.28 -49.31
CA PRO A 127 -25.54 -6.35 -50.29
C PRO A 127 -24.23 -7.12 -50.03
N ASN A 128 -23.86 -7.23 -48.75
CA ASN A 128 -22.79 -8.05 -48.20
C ASN A 128 -23.31 -8.92 -47.03
N VAL A 129 -24.62 -8.89 -46.74
CA VAL A 129 -25.29 -9.59 -45.63
C VAL A 129 -26.37 -10.50 -46.24
N PHE A 130 -25.99 -11.73 -46.56
CA PHE A 130 -26.85 -12.70 -47.25
C PHE A 130 -26.39 -14.16 -47.05
N PRO A 131 -27.29 -15.15 -47.21
CA PRO A 131 -26.99 -16.58 -47.14
C PRO A 131 -25.74 -17.05 -47.91
N GLY A 132 -24.66 -17.31 -47.18
CA GLY A 132 -23.38 -17.74 -47.76
C GLY A 132 -22.52 -16.61 -48.32
N ALA A 133 -22.52 -15.44 -47.68
CA ALA A 133 -21.47 -14.43 -47.81
C ALA A 133 -20.12 -14.94 -47.26
N ASP A 134 -19.06 -14.13 -47.38
CA ASP A 134 -17.82 -14.35 -46.62
C ASP A 134 -17.92 -13.48 -45.35
N GLU A 135 -17.91 -14.08 -44.16
CA GLU A 135 -17.92 -13.37 -42.87
C GLU A 135 -16.78 -12.36 -42.73
N ILE A 136 -17.07 -11.24 -42.04
CA ILE A 136 -16.14 -10.17 -41.73
C ILE A 136 -16.31 -9.78 -40.26
N CYS A 137 -15.20 -9.64 -39.54
CA CYS A 137 -15.18 -9.12 -38.17
C CYS A 137 -15.64 -7.65 -38.13
N ASP A 138 -16.96 -7.42 -38.02
CA ASP A 138 -17.60 -6.10 -37.91
C ASP A 138 -18.86 -6.07 -37.01
N GLY A 139 -19.27 -7.22 -36.45
CA GLY A 139 -20.36 -7.34 -35.48
C GLY A 139 -21.73 -7.62 -36.11
N ILE A 140 -21.74 -8.09 -37.35
CA ILE A 140 -22.94 -8.41 -38.13
C ILE A 140 -22.82 -9.85 -38.63
N ASP A 141 -23.86 -10.66 -38.40
CA ASP A 141 -24.11 -11.92 -39.11
C ASP A 141 -24.17 -11.63 -40.63
N ASN A 142 -23.07 -11.82 -41.37
CA ASN A 142 -22.98 -11.53 -42.80
C ASN A 142 -23.52 -12.71 -43.63
N ASP A 143 -23.29 -13.95 -43.17
CA ASP A 143 -23.69 -15.20 -43.84
C ASP A 143 -25.15 -15.61 -43.57
N CYS A 144 -25.82 -15.01 -42.57
CA CYS A 144 -27.20 -15.29 -42.14
C CYS A 144 -27.46 -16.73 -41.61
N ASP A 145 -26.47 -17.51 -41.14
CA ASP A 145 -26.72 -18.78 -40.43
C ASP A 145 -27.13 -18.64 -38.95
N GLY A 146 -26.76 -17.52 -38.32
CA GLY A 146 -27.17 -17.14 -36.96
C GLY A 146 -26.11 -17.24 -35.87
N GLU A 147 -24.86 -17.58 -36.19
CA GLU A 147 -23.69 -17.14 -35.41
C GLU A 147 -23.30 -15.68 -35.82
N ILE A 148 -22.16 -15.14 -35.33
CA ILE A 148 -21.67 -13.78 -35.65
C ILE A 148 -20.14 -13.78 -35.58
N ASP A 149 -19.46 -13.17 -36.57
CA ASP A 149 -18.02 -12.93 -36.60
C ASP A 149 -17.15 -14.22 -36.49
N GLU A 150 -17.59 -15.41 -36.95
CA GLU A 150 -16.84 -16.68 -36.76
C GLU A 150 -15.56 -16.85 -37.63
N VAL A 151 -14.90 -15.74 -37.94
CA VAL A 151 -13.61 -15.66 -38.63
C VAL A 151 -12.41 -15.87 -37.70
N GLY A 152 -11.49 -16.74 -38.14
CA GLY A 152 -10.23 -17.02 -37.44
C GLY A 152 -10.34 -18.20 -36.44
N PRO A 153 -9.54 -18.20 -35.36
CA PRO A 153 -8.45 -17.27 -35.08
C PRO A 153 -7.35 -17.34 -36.15
N TYR A 154 -6.60 -16.25 -36.31
CA TYR A 154 -5.46 -16.18 -37.23
C TYR A 154 -4.14 -16.02 -36.46
N GLU A 155 -3.06 -16.64 -36.94
CA GLU A 155 -1.71 -16.44 -36.40
C GLU A 155 -1.21 -15.01 -36.69
N CYS A 156 -0.50 -14.41 -35.73
CA CYS A 156 -0.01 -13.05 -35.84
C CYS A 156 1.37 -12.86 -35.17
N TRP A 157 2.05 -11.80 -35.60
CA TRP A 157 3.34 -11.38 -35.07
C TRP A 157 3.49 -9.86 -35.23
N THR A 158 3.98 -9.18 -34.19
CA THR A 158 4.28 -7.73 -34.24
C THR A 158 5.72 -7.39 -33.83
N GLY A 159 6.61 -8.38 -33.75
CA GLY A 159 8.06 -8.20 -33.54
C GLY A 159 8.80 -7.99 -34.87
N ASP A 160 10.09 -8.35 -34.90
CA ASP A 160 10.90 -8.19 -36.11
C ASP A 160 10.45 -9.13 -37.25
N PRO A 161 10.29 -8.67 -38.50
CA PRO A 161 9.90 -9.51 -39.63
C PRO A 161 10.87 -10.64 -39.99
N ASP A 162 12.14 -10.54 -39.63
CA ASP A 162 13.17 -11.56 -39.91
C ASP A 162 13.37 -12.55 -38.73
N ALA A 163 12.56 -12.43 -37.65
CA ALA A 163 12.67 -13.24 -36.43
C ALA A 163 12.52 -14.77 -36.66
N VAL A 164 13.30 -15.54 -35.91
CA VAL A 164 13.35 -17.01 -35.94
C VAL A 164 12.49 -17.58 -34.81
N PHE A 165 11.81 -18.69 -35.10
CA PHE A 165 11.00 -19.45 -34.12
C PHE A 165 11.51 -20.90 -34.06
N ALA A 166 12.27 -21.21 -33.02
CA ALA A 166 12.96 -22.49 -32.80
C ALA A 166 12.80 -22.96 -31.33
N ASP A 167 13.38 -24.11 -30.97
CA ASP A 167 13.23 -24.71 -29.62
C ASP A 167 14.05 -23.96 -28.54
N ASP A 168 14.95 -23.05 -28.96
CA ASP A 168 15.98 -22.34 -28.20
C ASP A 168 15.71 -20.83 -28.02
N THR A 169 14.64 -20.28 -28.60
CA THR A 169 14.19 -18.89 -28.42
C THR A 169 12.96 -18.80 -27.49
N PRO A 170 12.78 -17.72 -26.69
CA PRO A 170 11.51 -17.47 -26.01
C PRO A 170 10.46 -16.83 -26.93
N CYS A 171 10.80 -16.38 -28.14
CA CYS A 171 9.84 -15.76 -29.05
C CYS A 171 8.73 -16.71 -29.48
N GLN A 172 7.51 -16.17 -29.56
CA GLN A 172 6.34 -16.92 -30.01
C GLN A 172 5.36 -16.03 -30.76
N THR A 173 4.81 -16.55 -31.87
CA THR A 173 3.65 -15.95 -32.52
C THR A 173 2.42 -15.99 -31.61
N GLY A 174 1.58 -14.97 -31.71
CA GLY A 174 0.29 -14.91 -31.03
C GLY A 174 -0.86 -15.33 -31.94
N ILE A 175 -2.08 -15.17 -31.43
CA ILE A 175 -3.32 -15.28 -32.20
C ILE A 175 -4.10 -13.97 -32.16
N VAL A 176 -4.82 -13.69 -33.25
CA VAL A 176 -5.82 -12.62 -33.32
C VAL A 176 -7.19 -13.25 -33.60
N SER A 177 -8.19 -12.86 -32.81
CA SER A 177 -9.56 -13.37 -32.86
C SER A 177 -10.53 -12.22 -33.05
N CYS A 178 -11.72 -12.45 -33.60
CA CYS A 178 -12.78 -11.46 -33.52
C CYS A 178 -13.54 -11.60 -32.19
N VAL A 179 -13.86 -10.48 -31.55
CA VAL A 179 -14.74 -10.39 -30.39
C VAL A 179 -15.56 -9.10 -30.51
N ASP A 180 -16.88 -9.19 -30.42
CA ASP A 180 -17.81 -8.05 -30.51
C ASP A 180 -17.52 -7.12 -31.71
N GLY A 181 -17.38 -7.67 -32.92
CA GLY A 181 -17.09 -6.93 -34.15
C GLY A 181 -15.73 -6.25 -34.22
N ASN A 182 -14.77 -6.66 -33.37
CA ASN A 182 -13.42 -6.08 -33.31
C ASN A 182 -12.35 -7.17 -33.23
N TRP A 183 -11.27 -7.01 -33.99
CA TRP A 183 -10.08 -7.85 -33.84
C TRP A 183 -9.38 -7.55 -32.51
N THR A 184 -8.99 -8.60 -31.79
CA THR A 184 -8.18 -8.50 -30.56
C THR A 184 -6.80 -7.89 -30.83
N GLY A 185 -6.01 -7.70 -29.77
CA GLY A 185 -4.56 -7.64 -29.93
C GLY A 185 -4.00 -8.96 -30.51
N CYS A 186 -2.70 -8.98 -30.80
CA CYS A 186 -2.01 -10.24 -31.05
C CYS A 186 -1.73 -10.92 -29.70
N GLU A 187 -2.67 -11.74 -29.23
CA GLU A 187 -2.67 -12.30 -27.88
C GLU A 187 -1.77 -13.54 -27.80
N GLY A 188 -1.03 -13.66 -26.69
CA GLY A 188 -0.10 -14.77 -26.47
C GLY A 188 1.20 -14.73 -27.26
N GLN A 189 1.50 -13.64 -28.00
CA GLN A 189 2.83 -13.47 -28.59
C GLN A 189 3.87 -13.14 -27.50
N ILE A 190 5.11 -13.59 -27.71
CA ILE A 190 6.28 -13.22 -26.90
C ILE A 190 7.27 -12.52 -27.83
N LEU A 191 7.54 -11.24 -27.57
CA LEU A 191 8.39 -10.40 -28.39
C LEU A 191 9.88 -10.53 -28.01
N SER A 192 10.74 -10.24 -28.98
CA SER A 192 12.20 -10.12 -28.85
C SER A 192 12.62 -9.18 -27.70
N SER A 193 13.58 -9.62 -26.89
CA SER A 193 14.23 -8.84 -25.82
C SER A 193 15.75 -8.80 -26.01
N PRO A 194 16.49 -7.81 -25.47
CA PRO A 194 17.94 -7.75 -25.63
C PRO A 194 18.65 -9.02 -25.14
N GLU A 195 19.64 -9.47 -25.90
CA GLU A 195 20.32 -10.74 -25.69
C GLU A 195 21.00 -10.84 -24.32
N LEU A 196 20.77 -11.96 -23.63
CA LEU A 196 21.36 -12.29 -22.34
C LEU A 196 22.49 -13.33 -22.52
N CYS A 197 22.97 -13.87 -21.40
CA CYS A 197 23.77 -15.08 -21.37
C CYS A 197 22.96 -16.16 -20.65
N ASP A 198 22.16 -16.92 -21.39
CA ASP A 198 21.37 -18.03 -20.83
C ASP A 198 21.22 -19.25 -21.75
N ASN A 199 22.03 -19.33 -22.83
CA ASN A 199 21.93 -20.31 -23.92
C ASN A 199 20.58 -20.23 -24.67
N ARG A 200 20.03 -19.03 -24.88
CA ARG A 200 18.80 -18.81 -25.66
C ARG A 200 18.88 -17.59 -26.55
N ASP A 201 18.32 -17.71 -27.73
CA ASP A 201 18.12 -16.63 -28.71
C ASP A 201 16.99 -15.69 -28.23
N ASN A 202 17.30 -14.75 -27.33
CA ASN A 202 16.35 -13.85 -26.63
C ASN A 202 15.86 -12.72 -27.55
N ASP A 203 16.73 -12.22 -28.43
CA ASP A 203 16.36 -11.18 -29.43
C ASP A 203 15.74 -11.79 -30.70
N CYS A 204 15.84 -13.11 -30.84
CA CYS A 204 15.16 -13.95 -31.83
C CYS A 204 15.75 -13.81 -33.25
N ASN A 205 17.04 -13.48 -33.36
CA ASN A 205 17.77 -13.33 -34.61
C ASN A 205 18.21 -14.66 -35.24
N GLY A 206 18.28 -15.75 -34.47
CA GLY A 206 18.64 -17.10 -34.91
C GLY A 206 20.10 -17.52 -34.68
N GLU A 207 20.93 -16.66 -34.08
CA GLU A 207 22.15 -17.05 -33.36
C GLU A 207 21.88 -17.02 -31.83
N ILE A 208 22.80 -17.52 -30.98
CA ILE A 208 22.56 -17.67 -29.53
C ILE A 208 23.69 -16.99 -28.77
N ASP A 209 23.34 -16.19 -27.75
CA ASP A 209 24.23 -15.39 -26.91
C ASP A 209 25.18 -14.45 -27.73
N ASP A 210 24.79 -14.02 -28.94
CA ASP A 210 25.73 -13.49 -29.95
C ASP A 210 26.11 -12.00 -29.78
N ASP A 211 25.13 -11.12 -29.51
CA ASP A 211 25.32 -9.70 -29.19
C ASP A 211 24.91 -9.39 -27.72
N ALA A 212 25.10 -10.39 -26.83
CA ALA A 212 24.73 -10.36 -25.40
C ALA A 212 25.11 -9.05 -24.68
N TYR A 213 24.13 -8.32 -24.14
CA TYR A 213 24.19 -6.88 -23.83
C TYR A 213 25.35 -6.44 -22.92
N TYR A 214 25.87 -7.32 -22.06
CA TYR A 214 26.95 -7.04 -21.12
C TYR A 214 28.33 -7.57 -21.55
N ALA A 215 28.43 -8.26 -22.69
CA ALA A 215 29.67 -8.83 -23.20
C ALA A 215 30.67 -7.73 -23.65
N GLY A 216 31.96 -7.98 -23.45
CA GLY A 216 33.04 -7.03 -23.76
C GLY A 216 33.15 -5.83 -22.82
N LEU A 217 32.22 -5.63 -21.87
CA LEU A 217 32.34 -4.61 -20.82
C LEU A 217 33.45 -4.97 -19.83
N PRO A 218 34.15 -3.98 -19.24
CA PRO A 218 35.16 -4.23 -18.22
C PRO A 218 34.51 -4.73 -16.92
N CYS A 219 35.19 -5.65 -16.26
CA CYS A 219 34.76 -6.29 -15.02
C CYS A 219 35.97 -6.64 -14.15
N GLY A 220 35.79 -6.90 -12.86
CA GLY A 220 36.89 -7.24 -11.96
C GLY A 220 36.79 -6.50 -10.62
N PRO A 221 37.89 -6.38 -9.86
CA PRO A 221 37.90 -5.67 -8.58
C PRO A 221 37.86 -4.15 -8.73
N GLU A 222 37.56 -3.46 -7.63
CA GLU A 222 37.46 -1.99 -7.55
C GLU A 222 38.81 -1.26 -7.71
N SER A 223 39.90 -1.99 -7.49
CA SER A 223 41.29 -1.50 -7.53
C SER A 223 42.06 -2.12 -8.71
N THR A 224 43.00 -1.36 -9.28
CA THR A 224 44.06 -1.90 -10.17
C THR A 224 45.44 -1.52 -9.65
N ILE A 225 45.57 -1.52 -8.32
CA ILE A 225 46.85 -1.42 -7.61
C ILE A 225 47.33 -2.86 -7.34
N GLY A 226 48.62 -3.04 -7.07
CA GLY A 226 49.21 -4.35 -6.87
C GLY A 226 49.08 -5.28 -8.06
N GLN A 227 48.68 -6.53 -7.81
CA GLN A 227 48.41 -7.52 -8.85
C GLN A 227 47.05 -7.36 -9.56
N CYS A 228 46.13 -6.53 -9.03
CA CYS A 228 44.76 -6.49 -9.53
C CYS A 228 44.63 -5.89 -10.94
N SER A 229 43.77 -6.51 -11.75
CA SER A 229 43.48 -6.05 -13.11
C SER A 229 42.05 -6.37 -13.53
N TYR A 230 41.40 -5.41 -14.19
CA TYR A 230 40.13 -5.67 -14.87
C TYR A 230 40.28 -6.74 -15.97
N GLY A 231 39.31 -7.65 -16.02
CA GLY A 231 39.02 -8.50 -17.17
C GLY A 231 37.93 -7.89 -18.05
N SER A 232 37.35 -8.74 -18.89
CA SER A 232 36.16 -8.41 -19.70
C SER A 232 35.09 -9.48 -19.51
N ASN A 233 33.84 -9.06 -19.35
CA ASN A 233 32.69 -9.95 -19.40
C ASN A 233 32.67 -10.70 -20.74
N ALA A 234 32.43 -11.99 -20.73
CA ALA A 234 32.16 -12.78 -21.92
C ALA A 234 31.16 -13.88 -21.61
N CYS A 235 30.33 -14.22 -22.59
CA CYS A 235 29.49 -15.40 -22.51
C CYS A 235 30.35 -16.67 -22.63
N VAL A 236 30.22 -17.59 -21.68
CA VAL A 236 30.91 -18.88 -21.67
C VAL A 236 29.92 -19.95 -21.24
N ASP A 237 29.60 -20.88 -22.15
CA ASP A 237 28.58 -21.93 -21.96
C ASP A 237 27.21 -21.37 -21.45
N GLY A 238 26.88 -20.14 -21.87
CA GLY A 238 25.71 -19.35 -21.47
C GLY A 238 25.68 -18.95 -19.99
N GLU A 239 26.85 -18.63 -19.42
CA GLU A 239 27.01 -17.86 -18.19
C GLU A 239 27.86 -16.60 -18.48
N LEU A 240 27.48 -15.45 -17.92
CA LEU A 240 28.22 -14.19 -18.08
C LEU A 240 29.41 -14.15 -17.12
N LEU A 241 30.57 -14.65 -17.56
CA LEU A 241 31.77 -14.74 -16.73
C LEU A 241 32.71 -13.55 -16.95
N CYS A 242 33.31 -13.05 -15.87
CA CYS A 242 34.36 -12.06 -15.94
C CYS A 242 35.71 -12.71 -16.30
N VAL A 243 36.10 -12.65 -17.57
CA VAL A 243 37.27 -13.39 -18.08
C VAL A 243 38.52 -12.52 -18.03
N GLY A 244 39.58 -13.03 -17.40
CA GLY A 244 40.90 -12.40 -17.36
C GLY A 244 41.11 -11.36 -16.25
N ALA A 245 40.15 -11.18 -15.34
CA ALA A 245 40.35 -10.38 -14.15
C ALA A 245 41.33 -11.06 -13.17
N GLN A 246 42.05 -10.25 -12.39
CA GLN A 246 42.82 -10.68 -11.22
C GLN A 246 42.23 -9.93 -10.02
N TYR A 247 41.78 -10.69 -9.02
CA TYR A 247 41.08 -10.20 -7.83
C TYR A 247 42.00 -10.22 -6.61
N PRO A 248 41.73 -9.39 -5.58
CA PRO A 248 42.40 -9.45 -4.28
C PRO A 248 42.57 -10.87 -3.76
N GLN A 249 43.77 -11.19 -3.30
CA GLN A 249 44.09 -12.41 -2.54
C GLN A 249 44.56 -11.98 -1.15
N ASN A 250 44.64 -12.90 -0.19
CA ASN A 250 45.30 -12.59 1.08
C ASN A 250 46.76 -12.17 0.83
N GLU A 251 47.21 -11.14 1.55
CA GLU A 251 48.56 -10.62 1.41
C GLU A 251 49.62 -11.70 1.66
N ALA A 252 50.72 -11.65 0.91
CA ALA A 252 51.81 -12.61 0.97
C ALA A 252 53.16 -11.89 0.89
N CYS A 253 54.14 -12.40 1.64
CA CYS A 253 55.45 -11.76 1.78
C CYS A 253 56.33 -12.02 0.55
N ASP A 254 56.07 -11.31 -0.55
CA ASP A 254 56.76 -11.46 -1.83
C ASP A 254 57.02 -10.16 -2.62
N ASP A 255 56.95 -8.98 -1.98
CA ASP A 255 57.19 -7.63 -2.58
C ASP A 255 56.11 -7.25 -3.62
N ILE A 256 54.91 -7.82 -3.49
CA ILE A 256 53.71 -7.55 -4.30
C ILE A 256 52.52 -7.27 -3.39
N ASP A 257 51.87 -6.12 -3.61
CA ASP A 257 50.53 -5.79 -3.12
C ASP A 257 49.52 -6.80 -3.71
N ASN A 258 49.09 -7.76 -2.89
CA ASN A 258 48.35 -8.95 -3.30
C ASN A 258 46.86 -8.84 -2.95
N ASP A 259 46.48 -8.11 -1.91
CA ASP A 259 45.08 -7.75 -1.61
C ASP A 259 44.60 -6.49 -2.37
N CYS A 260 45.52 -5.78 -3.02
CA CYS A 260 45.28 -4.60 -3.86
C CYS A 260 44.84 -3.34 -3.09
N ASN A 261 45.11 -3.28 -1.77
CA ASN A 261 44.77 -2.16 -0.90
C ASN A 261 45.67 -0.91 -1.11
N GLY A 262 46.84 -1.08 -1.74
CA GLY A 262 47.79 -0.02 -2.07
C GLY A 262 49.04 0.07 -1.17
N TYR A 263 49.18 -0.82 -0.20
CA TYR A 263 50.41 -1.10 0.56
C TYR A 263 51.01 -2.44 0.09
N ILE A 264 52.26 -2.74 0.47
CA ILE A 264 52.98 -3.96 0.04
C ILE A 264 53.47 -4.69 1.30
N ASP A 265 53.24 -6.00 1.34
CA ASP A 265 53.59 -6.91 2.44
C ASP A 265 52.95 -6.53 3.81
N ASP A 266 51.83 -5.80 3.83
CA ASP A 266 51.28 -5.23 5.07
C ASP A 266 50.45 -6.24 5.90
N GLY A 267 50.32 -5.97 7.21
CA GLY A 267 49.68 -6.90 8.16
C GLY A 267 50.42 -8.23 8.41
N LEU A 268 51.55 -8.49 7.75
CA LEU A 268 52.23 -9.79 7.75
C LEU A 268 53.21 -10.00 8.91
N GLU A 269 52.80 -10.86 9.85
CA GLU A 269 53.64 -11.43 10.90
C GLU A 269 53.68 -12.96 10.84
N ARG A 270 54.79 -13.58 11.30
CA ARG A 270 54.87 -15.04 11.51
C ARG A 270 55.81 -15.41 12.64
N LEU A 271 55.68 -16.65 13.14
CA LEU A 271 56.61 -17.19 14.13
C LEU A 271 58.01 -17.43 13.55
N CYS A 272 59.02 -17.02 14.30
CA CYS A 272 60.43 -17.37 14.12
C CYS A 272 60.95 -18.13 15.36
N GLU A 273 62.13 -18.73 15.27
CA GLU A 273 62.75 -19.51 16.35
C GLU A 273 64.27 -19.30 16.38
N THR A 274 64.83 -19.13 17.57
CA THR A 274 66.26 -19.17 17.88
C THR A 274 66.55 -20.34 18.82
N ASP A 275 67.84 -20.61 19.11
CA ASP A 275 68.22 -21.59 20.11
C ASP A 275 67.66 -21.27 21.53
N CYS A 276 67.21 -20.02 21.76
CA CYS A 276 66.58 -19.55 23.00
C CYS A 276 65.04 -19.52 22.96
N GLY A 277 64.40 -20.11 21.93
CA GLY A 277 62.95 -20.22 21.80
C GLY A 277 62.32 -19.38 20.69
N MET A 278 61.00 -19.21 20.75
CA MET A 278 60.21 -18.59 19.68
C MET A 278 60.11 -17.06 19.82
N GLY A 279 59.87 -16.41 18.69
CA GLY A 279 59.50 -15.00 18.58
C GLY A 279 58.62 -14.77 17.35
N ILE A 280 58.45 -13.50 16.98
CA ILE A 280 57.73 -13.08 15.77
C ILE A 280 58.69 -12.31 14.86
N GLU A 281 58.64 -12.60 13.56
CA GLU A 281 59.28 -11.80 12.52
C GLU A 281 58.22 -11.21 11.57
N PHE A 282 58.52 -10.04 11.02
CA PHE A 282 57.61 -9.26 10.19
C PHE A 282 58.09 -9.29 8.75
N CYS A 283 57.17 -9.19 7.78
CA CYS A 283 57.59 -9.00 6.40
C CYS A 283 58.04 -7.55 6.15
N SER A 284 59.06 -7.39 5.31
CA SER A 284 59.49 -6.10 4.76
C SER A 284 60.24 -6.32 3.44
N TYR A 285 59.66 -5.85 2.33
CA TYR A 285 60.24 -5.94 0.97
C TYR A 285 60.44 -7.39 0.50
N GLY A 286 59.39 -8.20 0.55
CA GLY A 286 59.37 -9.61 0.14
C GLY A 286 60.34 -10.49 0.93
N SER A 287 60.62 -10.14 2.18
CA SER A 287 61.52 -10.87 3.06
C SER A 287 61.12 -10.69 4.52
N TRP A 288 61.25 -11.78 5.29
CA TRP A 288 61.00 -11.78 6.73
C TRP A 288 62.26 -11.35 7.48
N ASP A 289 62.13 -10.36 8.36
CA ASP A 289 63.23 -9.79 9.15
C ASP A 289 62.73 -9.35 10.54
N GLY A 290 63.65 -8.97 11.43
CA GLY A 290 63.31 -8.41 12.75
C GLY A 290 62.80 -9.41 13.77
N CYS A 291 63.09 -10.70 13.60
CA CYS A 291 62.73 -11.78 14.54
C CYS A 291 63.00 -11.39 16.01
N THR A 292 61.93 -11.34 16.81
CA THR A 292 61.94 -10.89 18.22
C THR A 292 62.33 -11.99 19.22
N ALA A 293 62.70 -13.18 18.75
CA ALA A 293 63.10 -14.29 19.60
C ALA A 293 64.35 -13.95 20.45
N PRO A 294 64.46 -14.48 21.69
CA PRO A 294 65.60 -14.15 22.55
C PRO A 294 66.95 -14.52 21.93
N SER A 295 68.00 -13.82 22.37
CA SER A 295 69.38 -14.06 21.93
C SER A 295 70.24 -14.47 23.14
N PRO A 296 71.20 -15.40 22.99
CA PRO A 296 72.06 -15.87 24.08
C PRO A 296 72.69 -14.73 24.89
N GLY A 297 72.38 -14.71 26.20
CA GLY A 297 72.72 -13.62 27.11
C GLY A 297 73.92 -13.91 28.01
N ILE A 298 73.68 -13.80 29.31
CA ILE A 298 74.53 -14.23 30.41
C ILE A 298 73.59 -14.96 31.37
N GLU A 299 74.01 -16.10 31.90
CA GLU A 299 73.24 -16.86 32.88
C GLU A 299 72.77 -16.04 34.11
N TYR A 300 71.50 -16.23 34.48
CA TYR A 300 70.82 -15.66 35.64
C TYR A 300 70.07 -16.77 36.36
N CYS A 301 69.99 -16.69 37.70
CA CYS A 301 69.41 -17.75 38.54
C CYS A 301 67.87 -17.76 38.56
N ASP A 302 67.21 -17.62 37.41
CA ASP A 302 65.75 -17.39 37.30
C ASP A 302 64.94 -18.61 36.78
N GLY A 303 65.59 -19.76 36.56
CA GLY A 303 64.95 -20.97 36.04
C GLY A 303 64.81 -21.02 34.52
N VAL A 304 65.43 -20.09 33.78
CA VAL A 304 65.53 -20.08 32.32
C VAL A 304 66.99 -20.27 31.90
N ASP A 305 67.21 -21.08 30.86
CA ASP A 305 68.52 -21.20 30.17
C ASP A 305 68.82 -19.87 29.43
N ASN A 306 69.50 -18.94 30.12
CA ASN A 306 69.63 -17.55 29.69
C ASN A 306 70.79 -17.32 28.69
N ASP A 307 71.78 -18.21 28.63
CA ASP A 307 72.79 -18.23 27.56
C ASP A 307 72.66 -19.40 26.55
N CYS A 308 71.57 -20.17 26.68
CA CYS A 308 71.03 -21.11 25.69
C CYS A 308 72.01 -22.27 25.37
N ASP A 309 72.65 -22.78 26.43
CA ASP A 309 73.70 -23.81 26.44
C ASP A 309 73.11 -25.24 26.53
N GLY A 310 71.93 -25.38 27.14
CA GLY A 310 71.17 -26.64 27.26
C GLY A 310 71.12 -27.25 28.67
N GLU A 311 71.69 -26.60 29.67
CA GLU A 311 71.46 -26.85 31.11
C GLU A 311 70.69 -25.64 31.72
N VAL A 312 70.55 -25.48 33.05
CA VAL A 312 69.74 -24.41 33.69
C VAL A 312 70.25 -24.10 35.11
N ASP A 313 70.47 -22.82 35.46
CA ASP A 313 70.86 -22.29 36.78
C ASP A 313 72.25 -22.77 37.30
N GLU A 314 73.29 -22.85 36.46
CA GLU A 314 74.57 -23.45 36.89
C GLU A 314 75.28 -22.69 38.03
N ASN A 315 75.27 -23.32 39.22
CA ASN A 315 75.97 -22.93 40.46
C ASN A 315 75.25 -21.90 41.36
N CYS A 316 73.94 -21.69 41.18
CA CYS A 316 73.12 -20.82 42.03
C CYS A 316 72.96 -21.35 43.49
N PRO A 317 73.09 -20.51 44.56
CA PRO A 317 72.91 -20.92 45.96
C PRO A 317 71.45 -20.98 46.45
N CYS A 318 70.59 -20.15 45.87
CA CYS A 318 69.13 -20.19 45.87
C CYS A 318 68.66 -19.70 44.48
N ILE A 319 67.43 -20.00 44.11
CA ILE A 319 66.82 -19.57 42.83
C ILE A 319 66.08 -18.26 43.07
N GLU A 320 66.04 -17.37 42.09
CA GLU A 320 65.26 -16.13 42.16
C GLU A 320 63.79 -16.45 42.50
N GLY A 321 63.21 -15.68 43.44
CA GLY A 321 61.86 -15.96 43.92
C GLY A 321 61.76 -17.07 44.97
N ASP A 322 62.84 -17.80 45.31
CA ASP A 322 62.89 -18.58 46.56
C ASP A 322 62.55 -17.63 47.73
N ALA A 323 61.64 -18.06 48.60
CA ALA A 323 61.05 -17.24 49.65
C ALA A 323 61.14 -17.92 51.02
N GLN A 324 61.50 -17.16 52.07
CA GLN A 324 61.49 -17.67 53.46
C GLN A 324 61.03 -16.63 54.48
N GLU A 325 60.37 -17.09 55.54
CA GLU A 325 59.81 -16.26 56.62
C GLU A 325 60.88 -15.54 57.46
N CYS A 326 60.58 -14.32 57.91
CA CYS A 326 61.40 -13.53 58.83
C CYS A 326 60.55 -12.78 59.89
N GLN A 327 61.13 -12.53 61.08
CA GLN A 327 60.46 -11.94 62.25
C GLN A 327 61.41 -11.07 63.11
N GLU A 328 60.89 -9.97 63.68
CA GLU A 328 61.47 -9.23 64.81
C GLU A 328 60.40 -8.92 65.88
N ASP A 329 60.80 -8.33 67.02
CA ASP A 329 59.94 -8.05 68.19
C ASP A 329 58.86 -6.96 67.93
N PRO A 330 57.70 -7.03 68.61
CA PRO A 330 56.51 -6.24 68.26
C PRO A 330 56.61 -4.74 68.58
N MET A 331 56.14 -3.91 67.64
CA MET A 331 55.97 -2.47 67.81
C MET A 331 54.56 -2.11 68.34
N MET A 332 54.45 -0.96 69.00
CA MET A 332 53.20 -0.41 69.56
C MET A 332 52.98 0.97 68.96
N ASP A 333 51.74 1.28 68.54
CA ASP A 333 51.42 2.62 68.06
C ASP A 333 51.54 3.68 69.16
N GLN A 334 52.31 4.73 68.87
CA GLN A 334 52.59 5.86 69.74
C GLN A 334 51.38 6.75 70.04
N TYR A 335 50.30 6.70 69.23
CA TYR A 335 49.11 7.54 69.42
C TYR A 335 47.96 6.80 70.14
N THR A 336 47.56 5.62 69.67
CA THR A 336 46.45 4.83 70.24
C THR A 336 46.86 3.87 71.35
N HIS A 337 48.14 3.47 71.41
CA HIS A 337 48.65 2.39 72.28
C HIS A 337 47.98 1.02 72.04
N ALA A 338 47.39 0.81 70.86
CA ALA A 338 46.91 -0.50 70.43
C ALA A 338 48.07 -1.45 70.08
N TRP A 339 47.81 -2.75 70.17
CA TRP A 339 48.66 -3.79 69.61
C TRP A 339 48.17 -4.08 68.20
N MET A 340 48.94 -3.67 67.19
CA MET A 340 48.65 -3.99 65.80
C MET A 340 49.26 -5.37 65.47
N SER A 341 48.55 -6.17 64.68
CA SER A 341 48.95 -7.55 64.35
C SER A 341 49.26 -7.71 62.86
N CYS A 342 50.02 -6.76 62.32
CA CYS A 342 50.61 -6.86 60.99
C CYS A 342 51.51 -8.10 60.90
N GLY A 343 51.58 -8.74 59.73
CA GLY A 343 52.02 -10.12 59.56
C GLY A 343 53.54 -10.38 59.68
N VAL A 344 53.91 -11.63 59.41
CA VAL A 344 55.31 -12.03 59.19
C VAL A 344 55.85 -11.42 57.90
N GLY A 345 57.16 -11.14 57.86
CA GLY A 345 57.84 -10.74 56.64
C GLY A 345 58.33 -11.94 55.84
N ILE A 346 58.64 -11.71 54.56
CA ILE A 346 59.34 -12.67 53.70
C ILE A 346 60.59 -12.00 53.15
N GLN A 347 61.74 -12.66 53.25
CA GLN A 347 62.93 -12.32 52.46
C GLN A 347 62.96 -13.23 51.22
N VAL A 348 63.23 -12.64 50.06
CA VAL A 348 63.26 -13.31 48.76
C VAL A 348 64.71 -13.39 48.26
N CYS A 349 65.06 -14.44 47.55
CA CYS A 349 66.35 -14.59 46.87
C CYS A 349 66.38 -13.73 45.58
N ASP A 350 67.45 -12.97 45.37
CA ASP A 350 67.64 -12.09 44.21
C ASP A 350 68.19 -12.82 42.97
N ASN A 351 68.17 -12.13 41.82
CA ASN A 351 68.67 -12.62 40.52
C ASN A 351 70.16 -13.06 40.54
N PHE A 352 70.89 -12.79 41.63
CA PHE A 352 72.30 -13.17 41.82
C PHE A 352 72.47 -14.32 42.82
N GLY A 353 71.37 -14.94 43.24
CA GLY A 353 71.37 -16.09 44.16
C GLY A 353 71.64 -15.72 45.62
N VAL A 354 71.25 -14.52 46.05
CA VAL A 354 71.46 -14.01 47.42
C VAL A 354 70.14 -13.60 48.07
N TRP A 355 69.93 -14.02 49.32
CA TRP A 355 68.78 -13.58 50.12
C TRP A 355 68.82 -12.07 50.43
N GLY A 356 67.79 -11.34 50.00
CA GLY A 356 67.63 -9.91 50.24
C GLY A 356 67.26 -9.53 51.68
N GLU A 357 66.94 -8.25 51.90
CA GLU A 357 66.39 -7.81 53.19
C GLU A 357 64.96 -8.33 53.40
N CYS A 358 64.52 -8.43 54.66
CA CYS A 358 63.18 -8.90 55.03
C CYS A 358 62.12 -7.90 54.51
N PHE A 359 61.39 -8.30 53.47
CA PHE A 359 60.31 -7.51 52.88
C PHE A 359 59.04 -7.74 53.70
N TRP A 360 58.46 -6.65 54.19
CA TRP A 360 57.20 -6.68 54.91
C TRP A 360 56.08 -6.42 53.91
N PHE A 361 55.09 -7.31 53.85
CA PHE A 361 53.83 -7.03 53.16
C PHE A 361 53.07 -5.98 53.99
N GLY A 362 53.33 -4.72 53.68
CA GLY A 362 52.42 -3.64 53.96
C GLY A 362 51.58 -3.38 52.71
N ILE A 363 50.29 -3.21 52.92
CA ILE A 363 49.30 -2.68 51.97
C ILE A 363 49.05 -3.60 50.76
N ASP A 364 48.03 -4.46 50.88
CA ASP A 364 47.41 -5.09 49.71
C ASP A 364 46.51 -4.04 49.01
N THR A 365 46.08 -4.29 47.78
CA THR A 365 45.11 -3.40 47.12
C THR A 365 43.73 -3.58 47.75
N GLU A 366 43.11 -2.48 48.21
CA GLU A 366 41.82 -2.48 48.91
C GLU A 366 40.74 -3.32 48.19
N VAL A 367 40.09 -4.22 48.93
CA VAL A 367 39.04 -5.12 48.42
C VAL A 367 37.74 -4.91 49.20
N CYS A 368 36.63 -4.72 48.49
CA CYS A 368 35.27 -4.58 49.05
C CYS A 368 34.86 -5.79 49.92
N ASN A 369 35.23 -5.76 51.20
CA ASN A 369 35.11 -6.89 52.15
C ASN A 369 34.95 -6.47 53.64
N ASN A 370 34.96 -5.17 53.96
CA ASN A 370 34.94 -4.58 55.32
C ASN A 370 36.25 -4.81 56.11
N TRP A 371 37.41 -4.80 55.46
CA TRP A 371 38.74 -4.69 56.08
C TRP A 371 39.41 -3.37 55.64
N ASP A 372 40.64 -3.13 56.10
CA ASP A 372 41.49 -1.97 55.82
C ASP A 372 42.77 -2.58 55.24
N ASP A 373 42.65 -3.11 54.02
CA ASP A 373 43.65 -4.01 53.42
C ASP A 373 44.86 -3.21 52.92
N ASP A 374 44.65 -1.96 52.49
CA ASP A 374 45.72 -1.01 52.15
C ASP A 374 46.24 -0.18 53.35
N CYS A 375 45.65 -0.36 54.55
CA CYS A 375 46.05 0.27 55.81
C CYS A 375 46.07 1.82 55.81
N ASP A 376 45.41 2.51 54.88
CA ASP A 376 45.36 3.98 54.85
C ASP A 376 44.40 4.59 55.91
N ASN A 377 43.57 3.75 56.55
CA ASN A 377 42.47 4.08 57.50
C ASN A 377 41.10 4.39 56.83
N VAL A 378 40.89 4.08 55.55
CA VAL A 378 39.60 4.14 54.84
C VAL A 378 39.10 2.73 54.48
N ILE A 379 38.26 2.17 55.34
CA ILE A 379 37.60 0.86 55.12
C ILE A 379 36.65 0.94 53.92
N ASP A 380 36.96 0.16 52.88
CA ASP A 380 36.32 0.07 51.57
C ASP A 380 36.16 1.42 50.83
N GLY A 381 37.27 1.98 50.31
CA GLY A 381 37.30 3.28 49.62
C GLY A 381 37.19 3.24 48.08
N MET A 382 36.71 2.16 47.47
CA MET A 382 36.88 1.86 46.03
C MET A 382 35.61 2.07 45.17
N ASP A 383 35.80 2.49 43.91
CA ASP A 383 34.77 2.59 42.86
C ASP A 383 34.89 1.45 41.83
N ALA A 384 33.77 1.01 41.25
CA ALA A 384 33.72 0.07 40.14
C ALA A 384 32.64 0.45 39.10
N VAL A 385 32.85 0.02 37.85
CA VAL A 385 31.91 0.18 36.74
C VAL A 385 30.75 -0.82 36.89
N CYS A 386 29.53 -0.40 36.56
CA CYS A 386 28.30 -1.20 36.68
C CYS A 386 27.25 -0.79 35.63
N GLY A 387 26.15 -1.53 35.53
CA GLY A 387 24.92 -0.98 34.96
C GLY A 387 24.71 -1.09 33.44
N VAL A 388 25.32 -2.06 32.76
CA VAL A 388 24.86 -2.47 31.42
C VAL A 388 24.78 -3.99 31.35
N GLN A 389 23.64 -4.52 30.90
CA GLN A 389 23.42 -5.91 30.52
C GLN A 389 22.41 -5.93 29.35
N PRO A 390 22.74 -6.50 28.17
CA PRO A 390 23.99 -7.19 27.81
C PRO A 390 25.26 -6.32 27.94
N GLU A 391 26.44 -6.93 28.05
CA GLU A 391 27.71 -6.17 27.92
C GLU A 391 27.91 -5.64 26.48
N GLU A 392 27.13 -6.18 25.54
CA GLU A 392 27.21 -5.96 24.09
C GLU A 392 26.60 -4.60 23.68
N THR A 393 25.71 -4.01 24.49
CA THR A 393 25.08 -2.69 24.24
C THR A 393 25.83 -1.51 24.86
N LEU A 394 27.01 -1.74 25.46
CA LEU A 394 27.78 -0.69 26.16
C LEU A 394 28.37 0.35 25.19
N GLY A 395 27.79 1.55 25.17
CA GLY A 395 28.21 2.63 24.27
C GLY A 395 27.63 2.53 22.86
N ILE A 396 26.58 1.73 22.70
CA ILE A 396 25.60 1.79 21.61
C ILE A 396 24.44 2.65 22.12
N GLY A 397 23.80 3.44 21.26
CA GLY A 397 22.76 4.39 21.61
C GLY A 397 23.07 5.32 22.79
N GLU A 398 22.05 5.61 23.60
CA GLU A 398 22.21 6.30 24.89
C GLU A 398 22.76 5.38 26.02
N CYS A 399 22.90 4.06 25.79
CA CYS A 399 23.34 3.11 26.81
C CYS A 399 24.76 3.37 27.31
N ARG A 400 24.89 3.53 28.63
CA ARG A 400 26.15 3.78 29.30
C ARG A 400 26.20 3.19 30.69
N ALA A 401 27.37 2.64 31.03
CA ALA A 401 27.66 2.16 32.37
C ALA A 401 27.66 3.31 33.40
N GLY A 402 27.11 3.02 34.58
CA GLY A 402 27.25 3.84 35.78
C GLY A 402 28.47 3.44 36.61
N VAL A 403 28.58 4.08 37.79
CA VAL A 403 29.63 3.78 38.79
C VAL A 403 28.99 3.46 40.14
N ALA A 404 29.43 2.38 40.77
CA ALA A 404 29.07 2.01 42.12
C ALA A 404 30.31 2.11 43.03
N THR A 405 30.16 2.82 44.15
CA THR A 405 31.18 2.92 45.20
C THR A 405 30.94 1.83 46.25
N CYS A 406 31.98 1.11 46.69
CA CYS A 406 31.86 0.23 47.85
C CYS A 406 31.89 1.03 49.16
N THR A 407 31.21 0.55 50.20
CA THR A 407 31.33 1.08 51.56
C THR A 407 30.95 -0.01 52.55
N ALA A 408 31.82 -0.34 53.51
CA ALA A 408 31.58 -1.34 54.56
C ALA A 408 31.23 -2.74 54.02
N GLY A 409 32.02 -3.24 53.06
CA GLY A 409 31.91 -4.56 52.43
C GLY A 409 30.69 -4.76 51.52
N ALA A 410 30.09 -3.68 51.03
CA ALA A 410 28.98 -3.73 50.08
C ALA A 410 29.08 -2.62 49.02
N TRP A 411 28.81 -2.97 47.76
CA TRP A 411 28.62 -1.99 46.68
C TRP A 411 27.32 -1.21 46.88
N GLY A 412 27.37 0.10 46.60
CA GLY A 412 26.19 0.98 46.54
C GLY A 412 25.32 0.74 45.31
N GLU A 413 24.30 1.59 45.14
CA GLU A 413 23.50 1.65 43.91
C GLU A 413 24.38 2.17 42.75
N CYS A 414 24.08 1.73 41.52
CA CYS A 414 24.85 2.15 40.35
C CYS A 414 24.42 3.58 39.94
N VAL A 415 25.34 4.53 40.01
CA VAL A 415 25.03 5.95 39.76
C VAL A 415 25.42 6.31 38.34
N GLY A 416 24.44 6.76 37.56
CA GLY A 416 24.63 7.28 36.19
C GLY A 416 24.46 6.26 35.07
N GLU A 417 24.02 5.04 35.38
CA GLU A 417 23.65 4.03 34.38
C GLU A 417 22.49 4.52 33.49
N ILE A 418 22.59 4.21 32.20
CA ILE A 418 21.45 4.06 31.28
C ILE A 418 21.61 2.68 30.65
N GLY A 419 20.58 1.85 30.82
CA GLY A 419 20.44 0.56 30.15
C GLY A 419 19.26 0.59 29.18
N PRO A 420 19.13 -0.44 28.36
CA PRO A 420 18.22 -0.43 27.21
C PRO A 420 16.75 -0.41 27.61
N THR A 421 15.93 0.27 26.81
CA THR A 421 14.48 0.41 26.95
C THR A 421 13.79 0.20 25.60
N GLU A 422 12.49 -0.10 25.59
CA GLU A 422 11.71 -0.17 24.34
C GLU A 422 11.80 1.18 23.59
N GLU A 423 12.06 1.13 22.27
CA GLU A 423 12.14 2.30 21.39
C GLU A 423 10.92 3.23 21.50
N ILE A 424 11.15 4.53 21.31
CA ILE A 424 10.14 5.56 21.07
C ILE A 424 10.59 6.46 19.91
N CYS A 425 9.66 7.10 19.19
CA CYS A 425 10.00 7.98 18.06
C CYS A 425 10.73 9.28 18.51
N ASP A 426 12.01 9.22 18.87
CA ASP A 426 12.79 10.37 19.38
C ASP A 426 14.16 10.62 18.73
N GLU A 427 14.45 9.95 17.60
CA GLU A 427 15.72 10.01 16.85
C GLU A 427 16.94 9.48 17.64
N LEU A 428 16.72 8.70 18.70
CA LEU A 428 17.77 8.08 19.51
C LEU A 428 17.56 6.57 19.62
N ASP A 429 18.65 5.83 19.47
CA ASP A 429 18.79 4.42 19.81
C ASP A 429 18.63 4.24 21.36
N ASN A 430 17.43 3.81 21.78
CA ASN A 430 17.00 3.59 23.16
C ASN A 430 17.18 2.11 23.60
N ASP A 431 16.96 1.17 22.67
CA ASP A 431 17.12 -0.29 22.81
C ASP A 431 18.60 -0.70 22.80
N CYS A 432 19.45 0.12 22.20
CA CYS A 432 20.91 -0.04 22.16
C CYS A 432 21.38 -1.25 21.34
N ASP A 433 20.59 -1.62 20.32
CA ASP A 433 20.88 -2.61 19.27
C ASP A 433 21.85 -2.04 18.22
N GLY A 434 21.71 -0.76 17.86
CA GLY A 434 22.61 -0.01 16.98
C GLY A 434 22.02 0.49 15.66
N GLU A 435 20.74 0.23 15.37
CA GLU A 435 19.96 1.04 14.43
C GLU A 435 19.35 2.28 15.15
N THR A 436 18.24 2.85 14.69
CA THR A 436 17.50 3.95 15.37
C THR A 436 16.01 3.92 14.98
N ASP A 437 15.08 4.09 15.93
CA ASP A 437 13.62 4.10 15.73
C ASP A 437 13.10 2.77 15.09
N GLU A 438 13.79 1.65 15.27
CA GLU A 438 13.43 0.32 14.76
C GLU A 438 12.43 -0.46 15.64
N ASP A 439 11.87 -1.56 15.09
CA ASP A 439 10.82 -2.43 15.69
C ASP A 439 9.56 -1.73 16.27
N LEU A 440 9.46 -0.40 16.15
CA LEU A 440 8.30 0.45 16.42
C LEU A 440 7.10 0.07 15.52
N ASP A 441 5.91 0.00 16.12
CA ASP A 441 4.63 -0.10 15.40
C ASP A 441 4.24 1.28 14.84
N ILE A 442 5.03 1.76 13.87
CA ILE A 442 4.97 3.11 13.32
C ILE A 442 3.67 3.37 12.55
N HIS A 443 2.84 4.25 13.09
CA HIS A 443 1.63 4.70 12.41
C HIS A 443 1.94 5.97 11.59
N GLU A 444 2.53 5.80 10.39
CA GLU A 444 2.85 6.85 9.40
C GLU A 444 1.76 7.91 9.26
N LYS A 445 0.50 7.50 9.42
CA LYS A 445 -0.69 8.37 9.39
C LYS A 445 -1.64 8.00 10.50
N VAL A 446 -2.16 9.01 11.19
CA VAL A 446 -3.21 8.85 12.20
C VAL A 446 -4.34 9.83 12.00
N ASP A 447 -5.55 9.39 12.35
CA ASP A 447 -6.72 10.24 12.53
C ASP A 447 -7.07 10.21 14.03
N MET A 448 -7.02 11.37 14.71
CA MET A 448 -7.11 11.46 16.17
C MET A 448 -8.32 12.32 16.61
N VAL A 449 -9.28 11.70 17.29
CA VAL A 449 -10.51 12.35 17.76
C VAL A 449 -10.42 12.67 19.25
N PHE A 450 -10.46 13.96 19.58
CA PHE A 450 -10.60 14.45 20.96
C PHE A 450 -12.08 14.67 21.30
N ALA A 451 -12.69 13.71 21.99
CA ALA A 451 -14.04 13.81 22.54
C ALA A 451 -13.98 14.45 23.93
N ILE A 452 -14.33 15.74 24.05
CA ILE A 452 -14.10 16.52 25.28
C ILE A 452 -15.40 16.92 25.96
N ASP A 453 -15.52 16.56 27.23
CA ASP A 453 -16.54 17.05 28.13
C ASP A 453 -16.35 18.55 28.42
N ILE A 454 -17.32 19.37 27.98
CA ILE A 454 -17.39 20.83 28.10
C ILE A 454 -18.43 21.30 29.14
N SER A 455 -18.82 20.42 30.07
CA SER A 455 -19.76 20.77 31.14
C SER A 455 -19.13 21.71 32.20
N GLY A 456 -19.99 22.31 33.03
CA GLY A 456 -19.57 23.22 34.09
C GLY A 456 -18.66 22.58 35.16
N SER A 457 -18.68 21.25 35.34
CA SER A 457 -17.77 20.56 36.27
C SER A 457 -16.36 20.44 35.71
N MET A 458 -16.22 20.31 34.39
CA MET A 458 -14.95 20.31 33.65
C MET A 458 -14.23 21.66 33.60
N SER A 459 -14.92 22.76 33.98
CA SER A 459 -14.37 24.12 33.93
C SER A 459 -13.02 24.39 34.65
N PRO A 460 -12.57 23.63 35.68
CA PRO A 460 -11.21 23.74 36.23
C PRO A 460 -10.13 23.15 35.31
N TYR A 461 -10.49 22.20 34.44
CA TYR A 461 -9.57 21.42 33.60
C TYR A 461 -9.48 21.96 32.17
N ILE A 462 -10.58 22.46 31.60
CA ILE A 462 -10.70 22.90 30.19
C ILE A 462 -9.54 23.80 29.71
N LEU A 463 -9.12 24.81 30.49
CA LEU A 463 -8.05 25.71 30.06
C LEU A 463 -6.68 25.01 30.04
N ALA A 464 -6.43 24.09 30.97
CA ALA A 464 -5.21 23.30 30.98
C ALA A 464 -5.23 22.25 29.86
N LEU A 465 -6.38 21.60 29.61
CA LEU A 465 -6.55 20.62 28.53
C LEU A 465 -6.31 21.28 27.17
N ALA A 466 -6.95 22.44 26.92
CA ALA A 466 -6.74 23.20 25.70
C ALA A 466 -5.28 23.65 25.54
N GLN A 467 -4.52 23.88 26.63
CA GLN A 467 -3.09 24.17 26.54
C GLN A 467 -2.27 22.91 26.21
N GLY A 468 -2.47 21.80 26.92
CA GLY A 468 -1.67 20.58 26.71
C GLY A 468 -1.91 19.92 25.36
N ILE A 469 -3.19 19.82 24.95
CA ILE A 469 -3.57 19.37 23.60
C ILE A 469 -3.03 20.34 22.55
N SER A 470 -3.03 21.67 22.81
CA SER A 470 -2.45 22.65 21.87
C SER A 470 -0.93 22.64 21.80
N ASN A 471 -0.23 22.12 22.81
CA ASN A 471 1.21 21.89 22.74
C ASN A 471 1.45 20.63 21.90
N TYR A 472 0.94 19.49 22.35
CA TYR A 472 1.12 18.19 21.70
C TYR A 472 0.71 18.19 20.22
N VAL A 473 -0.47 18.73 19.87
CA VAL A 473 -0.93 18.75 18.48
C VAL A 473 -0.15 19.75 17.61
N ALA A 474 0.60 20.69 18.19
CA ALA A 474 1.43 21.63 17.42
C ALA A 474 2.75 21.01 16.91
N ASP A 475 3.24 19.95 17.57
CA ASP A 475 4.48 19.27 17.15
C ASP A 475 4.32 18.58 15.78
N PHE A 476 3.07 18.26 15.39
CA PHE A 476 2.70 17.61 14.12
C PHE A 476 2.40 18.60 12.95
N GLU A 477 2.74 19.90 13.02
CA GLU A 477 2.25 20.92 12.06
C GLU A 477 2.63 20.63 10.58
N ASP A 478 3.77 19.96 10.31
CA ASP A 478 4.26 19.62 8.96
C ASP A 478 3.98 18.15 8.54
N THR A 479 3.06 17.44 9.21
CA THR A 479 2.78 16.00 9.00
C THR A 479 1.50 15.70 8.18
N GLU A 480 1.25 14.42 7.87
CA GLU A 480 -0.04 13.94 7.33
C GLU A 480 -1.07 13.53 8.41
N HIS A 481 -0.82 13.72 9.72
CA HIS A 481 -1.80 13.39 10.77
C HIS A 481 -2.98 14.38 10.77
N ARG A 482 -4.17 13.90 11.17
CA ARG A 482 -5.40 14.73 11.20
C ARG A 482 -6.12 14.61 12.53
N PHE A 483 -6.79 15.70 12.90
CA PHE A 483 -7.39 15.86 14.21
C PHE A 483 -8.85 16.26 14.10
N ALA A 484 -9.70 15.72 14.98
CA ALA A 484 -11.11 16.06 15.09
C ALA A 484 -11.46 16.45 16.52
N LEU A 485 -12.35 17.44 16.69
CA LEU A 485 -12.76 17.93 18.00
C LEU A 485 -14.26 17.71 18.22
N VAL A 486 -14.62 16.93 19.25
CA VAL A 486 -16.00 16.49 19.50
C VAL A 486 -16.44 16.86 20.92
N PRO A 487 -16.80 18.14 21.18
CA PRO A 487 -17.36 18.56 22.46
C PRO A 487 -18.72 17.92 22.78
N PHE A 488 -18.89 17.49 24.02
CA PHE A 488 -20.18 17.08 24.62
C PHE A 488 -20.32 17.64 26.05
N PRO A 489 -21.52 17.80 26.61
CA PRO A 489 -22.80 17.93 25.93
C PRO A 489 -23.04 19.40 25.52
N ASP A 490 -23.35 19.67 24.25
CA ASP A 490 -23.90 20.98 23.83
C ASP A 490 -25.42 20.87 23.63
N TYR A 491 -26.19 21.78 24.24
CA TYR A 491 -27.60 21.97 23.89
C TYR A 491 -28.18 23.35 24.31
N PRO A 492 -28.38 24.30 23.39
CA PRO A 492 -29.00 25.60 23.68
C PRO A 492 -30.54 25.59 23.68
N THR A 493 -31.13 24.81 24.60
CA THR A 493 -32.50 24.92 25.14
C THR A 493 -33.73 24.51 24.29
N ASN A 494 -34.66 23.82 24.98
CA ASN A 494 -36.08 23.57 24.64
C ASN A 494 -36.42 22.44 23.63
N MET A 495 -37.58 21.82 23.94
CA MET A 495 -38.28 20.75 23.20
C MET A 495 -37.54 19.41 23.14
N GLY A 496 -38.31 18.31 23.12
CA GLY A 496 -37.76 16.97 22.91
C GLY A 496 -37.49 16.75 21.43
N GLY A 497 -36.30 17.15 20.98
CA GLY A 497 -35.79 16.95 19.63
C GLY A 497 -34.99 15.66 19.49
N THR A 498 -34.85 15.19 18.26
CA THR A 498 -33.98 14.09 17.86
C THR A 498 -32.70 14.68 17.26
N GLY A 499 -31.73 14.98 18.10
CA GLY A 499 -30.42 15.49 17.69
C GLY A 499 -29.34 14.88 18.58
N GLU A 500 -28.14 14.81 18.03
CA GLU A 500 -27.05 14.02 18.60
C GLU A 500 -26.50 14.59 19.92
N PRO A 501 -25.89 13.75 20.78
CA PRO A 501 -25.44 14.17 22.11
C PRO A 501 -24.19 15.07 22.15
N TYR A 502 -23.55 15.27 21.00
CA TYR A 502 -22.28 15.98 20.83
C TYR A 502 -22.33 16.89 19.60
N LEU A 503 -21.31 17.73 19.46
CA LEU A 503 -21.07 18.52 18.26
C LEU A 503 -19.69 18.16 17.70
N VAL A 504 -19.60 17.76 16.43
CA VAL A 504 -18.32 17.78 15.70
C VAL A 504 -17.99 19.25 15.41
N ALA A 505 -16.98 19.79 16.08
CA ALA A 505 -16.63 21.22 16.06
C ALA A 505 -15.64 21.60 14.94
N THR A 506 -15.04 20.60 14.29
CA THR A 506 -14.16 20.70 13.13
C THR A 506 -14.94 20.58 11.82
N ALA A 507 -14.55 21.33 10.78
CA ALA A 507 -15.21 21.32 9.47
C ALA A 507 -14.21 21.51 8.31
N PRO A 508 -13.87 20.47 7.50
CA PRO A 508 -14.38 19.10 7.56
C PRO A 508 -14.10 18.40 8.91
N PRO A 509 -14.77 17.27 9.23
CA PRO A 509 -14.68 16.64 10.55
C PRO A 509 -13.25 16.31 11.01
N LEU A 510 -12.41 15.76 10.13
CA LEU A 510 -10.96 15.65 10.30
C LEU A 510 -10.25 16.82 9.59
N VAL A 511 -9.32 17.49 10.28
CA VAL A 511 -8.57 18.65 9.77
C VAL A 511 -7.09 18.61 10.11
N ASP A 512 -6.32 19.50 9.47
CA ASP A 512 -4.94 19.83 9.80
C ASP A 512 -4.78 20.46 11.20
N VAL A 513 -3.56 20.41 11.73
CA VAL A 513 -3.16 21.03 13.01
C VAL A 513 -3.65 22.48 13.13
N SER A 514 -3.37 23.34 12.15
CA SER A 514 -3.70 24.77 12.25
C SER A 514 -5.21 25.03 12.39
N THR A 515 -6.04 24.25 11.68
CA THR A 515 -7.50 24.31 11.74
C THR A 515 -8.03 23.70 13.04
N PHE A 516 -7.43 22.60 13.52
CA PHE A 516 -7.81 21.97 14.79
C PHE A 516 -7.51 22.88 15.99
N LEU A 517 -6.34 23.50 16.04
CA LEU A 517 -5.96 24.45 17.10
C LEU A 517 -6.94 25.65 17.15
N ILE A 518 -7.41 26.13 16.00
CA ILE A 518 -8.48 27.14 15.93
C ILE A 518 -9.78 26.62 16.55
N ALA A 519 -10.21 25.40 16.20
CA ALA A 519 -11.41 24.78 16.78
C ALA A 519 -11.30 24.59 18.30
N LEU A 520 -10.12 24.20 18.80
CA LEU A 520 -9.83 23.99 20.22
C LEU A 520 -9.99 25.28 21.04
N THR A 521 -9.78 26.46 20.46
CA THR A 521 -10.05 27.74 21.16
C THR A 521 -11.54 27.94 21.50
N SER A 522 -12.47 27.28 20.80
CA SER A 522 -13.91 27.48 21.01
C SER A 522 -14.39 26.95 22.36
N ILE A 523 -13.90 25.75 22.77
CA ILE A 523 -14.32 25.09 24.01
C ILE A 523 -13.88 25.82 25.28
N ILE A 524 -12.85 26.67 25.21
CA ILE A 524 -12.39 27.54 26.31
C ILE A 524 -13.51 28.50 26.77
N SER A 525 -14.48 28.80 25.89
CA SER A 525 -15.65 29.63 26.18
C SER A 525 -16.94 28.86 26.48
N ALA A 526 -16.93 27.54 26.28
CA ALA A 526 -18.10 26.69 26.51
C ALA A 526 -18.27 26.40 28.00
N GLN A 527 -19.50 26.53 28.49
CA GLN A 527 -19.89 26.09 29.84
C GLN A 527 -21.28 25.46 29.74
N GLY A 528 -21.28 24.18 29.37
CA GLY A 528 -22.47 23.34 29.36
C GLY A 528 -23.00 23.09 30.78
N GLY A 529 -24.19 22.52 30.86
CA GLY A 529 -24.77 22.05 32.12
C GLY A 529 -25.91 21.10 31.84
N GLY A 530 -25.69 19.81 32.04
CA GLY A 530 -26.61 18.78 31.58
C GLY A 530 -26.34 17.43 32.21
N TYR A 531 -26.18 16.44 31.33
CA TYR A 531 -25.86 15.05 31.60
C TYR A 531 -24.86 14.70 30.49
N GLU A 532 -23.75 14.03 30.79
CA GLU A 532 -22.66 13.80 29.84
C GLU A 532 -22.70 12.36 29.27
N PRO A 533 -23.38 12.10 28.12
CA PRO A 533 -23.61 10.76 27.59
C PRO A 533 -22.37 10.17 26.89
N SER A 534 -21.27 10.06 27.63
CA SER A 534 -19.98 9.52 27.19
C SER A 534 -20.07 8.12 26.55
N ILE A 535 -21.05 7.29 26.93
CA ILE A 535 -21.29 6.00 26.28
C ILE A 535 -21.84 6.19 24.86
N ASP A 536 -22.78 7.12 24.64
CA ASP A 536 -23.34 7.41 23.31
C ASP A 536 -22.28 8.04 22.39
N VAL A 537 -21.48 8.99 22.93
CA VAL A 537 -20.37 9.63 22.19
C VAL A 537 -19.36 8.58 21.71
N MET A 538 -18.88 7.72 22.61
CA MET A 538 -17.92 6.67 22.22
C MET A 538 -18.54 5.64 21.28
N PHE A 539 -19.79 5.24 21.51
CA PHE A 539 -20.49 4.29 20.64
C PHE A 539 -20.55 4.78 19.20
N ASP A 540 -20.88 6.05 18.99
CA ASP A 540 -20.97 6.62 17.64
C ASP A 540 -19.60 6.79 16.98
N LEU A 541 -18.56 7.18 17.73
CA LEU A 541 -17.21 7.39 17.18
C LEU A 541 -16.52 6.08 16.76
N VAL A 542 -16.80 4.96 17.44
CA VAL A 542 -16.23 3.63 17.12
C VAL A 542 -17.16 2.74 16.28
N SER A 543 -18.24 3.30 15.72
CA SER A 543 -19.21 2.55 14.90
C SER A 543 -18.81 2.54 13.42
N PRO A 544 -18.67 1.36 12.78
CA PRO A 544 -18.37 1.21 11.34
C PRO A 544 -19.26 1.97 10.38
N GLU A 545 -20.51 2.22 10.75
CA GLU A 545 -21.45 3.02 9.94
C GLU A 545 -21.17 4.55 9.96
N ASP A 546 -20.14 4.99 10.70
CA ASP A 546 -19.74 6.39 10.94
C ASP A 546 -20.93 7.34 11.21
N PRO A 547 -21.75 7.08 12.24
CA PRO A 547 -22.91 7.91 12.57
C PRO A 547 -22.50 9.32 13.03
N ALA A 548 -21.31 9.48 13.61
CA ALA A 548 -20.72 10.78 13.94
C ALA A 548 -20.27 11.56 12.70
N GLY A 549 -20.00 10.87 11.59
CA GLY A 549 -19.59 11.45 10.31
C GLY A 549 -18.15 11.96 10.30
N ILE A 550 -17.24 11.31 11.01
CA ILE A 550 -15.82 11.69 11.12
C ILE A 550 -15.09 11.57 9.76
N GLY A 551 -15.49 10.63 8.90
CA GLY A 551 -14.89 10.44 7.58
C GLY A 551 -13.44 9.94 7.64
N TRP A 552 -13.18 8.99 8.53
CA TRP A 552 -11.90 8.30 8.75
C TRP A 552 -11.21 7.86 7.44
N ARG A 553 -9.89 8.00 7.37
CA ARG A 553 -9.06 7.62 6.21
C ARG A 553 -8.75 6.13 6.13
N GLU A 554 -9.04 5.52 4.99
CA GLU A 554 -8.57 4.16 4.63
C GLU A 554 -7.03 4.00 4.66
N ASP A 555 -6.25 5.08 4.73
CA ASP A 555 -4.79 5.10 4.87
C ASP A 555 -4.29 5.64 6.23
N ALA A 556 -5.09 5.64 7.31
CA ALA A 556 -4.64 6.08 8.64
C ALA A 556 -5.21 5.26 9.81
N TYR A 557 -4.45 5.24 10.92
CA TYR A 557 -4.83 4.55 12.15
C TYR A 557 -5.79 5.40 13.04
N PRO A 558 -6.89 4.84 13.56
CA PRO A 558 -7.95 5.61 14.21
C PRO A 558 -7.83 5.65 15.74
N TYR A 559 -7.56 6.84 16.30
CA TYR A 559 -7.50 7.09 17.74
C TYR A 559 -8.71 7.88 18.25
N VAL A 560 -9.28 7.46 19.39
CA VAL A 560 -10.38 8.15 20.08
C VAL A 560 -10.05 8.37 21.56
N ILE A 561 -9.85 9.64 21.94
CA ILE A 561 -9.58 10.05 23.32
C ILE A 561 -10.83 10.72 23.89
N LEU A 562 -11.46 10.11 24.90
CA LEU A 562 -12.55 10.74 25.65
C LEU A 562 -12.07 11.32 26.99
N ILE A 563 -12.47 12.57 27.25
CA ILE A 563 -12.03 13.35 28.41
C ILE A 563 -13.26 13.81 29.21
N SER A 564 -13.31 13.55 30.52
CA SER A 564 -14.43 13.95 31.42
C SER A 564 -13.99 14.08 32.89
N ASP A 565 -14.89 14.51 33.79
CA ASP A 565 -14.70 14.49 35.25
C ASP A 565 -15.86 13.82 36.04
N GLU A 566 -16.72 13.08 35.33
CA GLU A 566 -17.93 12.38 35.79
C GLU A 566 -17.90 10.86 35.45
N PRO A 567 -18.77 10.02 36.05
CA PRO A 567 -18.91 8.60 35.69
C PRO A 567 -19.57 8.39 34.31
N ALA A 568 -19.29 7.24 33.69
CA ALA A 568 -19.82 6.88 32.37
C ALA A 568 -21.35 6.85 32.35
N GLN A 569 -21.93 7.48 31.32
CA GLN A 569 -23.33 7.89 31.28
C GLN A 569 -23.91 7.72 29.87
N SER A 570 -25.23 7.49 29.74
CA SER A 570 -25.90 7.27 28.44
C SER A 570 -27.29 7.91 28.34
N TRP A 571 -27.63 8.45 27.17
CA TRP A 571 -28.99 8.89 26.83
C TRP A 571 -29.81 7.78 26.17
N SER A 572 -29.21 7.02 25.26
CA SER A 572 -29.87 5.95 24.50
C SER A 572 -30.06 4.65 25.28
N LEU A 573 -29.66 4.62 26.56
CA LEU A 573 -29.62 3.44 27.44
C LEU A 573 -28.67 2.34 26.95
N LEU A 574 -27.60 2.77 26.27
CA LEU A 574 -26.48 1.92 25.86
C LEU A 574 -25.68 1.43 27.08
N GLN A 575 -24.90 0.38 26.89
CA GLN A 575 -23.95 -0.14 27.88
C GLN A 575 -22.53 0.07 27.35
N ALA A 576 -21.53 0.19 28.23
CA ALA A 576 -20.16 0.41 27.78
C ALA A 576 -19.62 -0.80 26.97
N SER A 577 -20.06 -2.02 27.28
CA SER A 577 -19.89 -3.21 26.45
C SER A 577 -20.53 -3.15 25.05
N SER A 578 -21.42 -2.18 24.77
CA SER A 578 -21.85 -1.87 23.39
C SER A 578 -20.76 -1.12 22.62
N VAL A 579 -20.04 -0.20 23.28
CA VAL A 579 -18.85 0.47 22.71
C VAL A 579 -17.78 -0.56 22.39
N TYR A 580 -17.45 -1.42 23.36
CA TYR A 580 -16.53 -2.56 23.19
C TYR A 580 -16.83 -3.38 21.93
N THR A 581 -18.11 -3.71 21.72
CA THR A 581 -18.54 -4.59 20.61
C THR A 581 -18.38 -3.92 19.25
N ASN A 582 -18.50 -2.59 19.17
CA ASN A 582 -18.35 -1.84 17.92
C ASN A 582 -16.86 -1.54 17.62
N ALA A 583 -16.07 -1.17 18.64
CA ALA A 583 -14.64 -0.91 18.48
C ALA A 583 -13.83 -2.15 18.07
N PHE A 584 -14.32 -3.36 18.39
CA PHE A 584 -13.79 -4.65 17.91
C PHE A 584 -14.28 -5.06 16.51
N ASN A 585 -14.93 -4.17 15.76
CA ASN A 585 -15.40 -4.45 14.40
C ASN A 585 -14.61 -3.63 13.37
N CYS A 586 -13.42 -4.12 13.03
CA CYS A 586 -12.48 -3.44 12.15
C CYS A 586 -13.03 -3.22 10.72
N GLN A 587 -13.59 -2.04 10.50
CA GLN A 587 -13.99 -1.50 9.19
C GLN A 587 -13.80 0.03 9.11
N ILE A 588 -12.98 0.58 10.01
CA ILE A 588 -12.69 2.00 10.13
C ILE A 588 -11.19 2.18 9.90
N GLY A 589 -10.83 3.10 9.01
CA GLY A 589 -9.44 3.44 8.77
C GLY A 589 -8.68 2.38 7.97
N SER A 590 -7.36 2.30 8.20
CA SER A 590 -6.45 1.34 7.56
C SER A 590 -6.31 -0.01 8.27
N CYS A 591 -7.03 -0.23 9.37
CA CYS A 591 -6.88 -1.40 10.23
C CYS A 591 -7.30 -2.73 9.55
N GLU A 592 -6.67 -3.85 9.93
CA GLU A 592 -6.89 -5.18 9.34
C GLU A 592 -7.96 -6.00 10.11
N PRO A 593 -8.61 -7.03 9.50
CA PRO A 593 -9.72 -7.80 10.10
C PRO A 593 -9.35 -8.66 11.34
N GLY A 594 -9.16 -7.98 12.46
CA GLY A 594 -8.80 -8.52 13.78
C GLY A 594 -8.50 -7.42 14.80
N ASP A 595 -8.18 -6.22 14.29
CA ASP A 595 -7.73 -5.05 15.05
C ASP A 595 -8.89 -4.31 15.74
N ILE A 596 -8.54 -3.27 16.49
CA ILE A 596 -9.46 -2.46 17.30
C ILE A 596 -9.29 -0.97 17.01
N VAL A 597 -10.36 -0.19 17.14
CA VAL A 597 -10.24 1.27 17.23
C VAL A 597 -9.57 1.61 18.56
N GLU A 598 -8.51 2.41 18.53
CA GLU A 598 -7.71 2.69 19.73
C GLU A 598 -8.43 3.69 20.63
N THR A 599 -8.88 3.25 21.81
CA THR A 599 -9.63 4.11 22.75
C THR A 599 -8.86 4.38 24.04
N PHE A 600 -8.92 5.65 24.46
CA PHE A 600 -8.25 6.19 25.65
C PHE A 600 -9.21 7.05 26.48
N ILE A 601 -9.10 6.98 27.81
CA ILE A 601 -9.98 7.70 28.74
C ILE A 601 -9.14 8.55 29.70
N ILE A 602 -9.31 9.88 29.64
CA ILE A 602 -8.74 10.83 30.59
C ILE A 602 -9.85 11.28 31.54
N ASN A 603 -9.85 10.78 32.78
CA ASN A 603 -10.93 11.07 33.74
C ASN A 603 -10.40 11.24 35.18
N LYS A 604 -11.26 11.70 36.07
CA LYS A 604 -11.02 12.02 37.48
C LYS A 604 -11.07 10.77 38.35
N THR A 605 -10.06 10.64 39.23
CA THR A 605 -9.91 9.50 40.12
C THR A 605 -11.18 9.17 40.91
N GLY A 606 -11.61 7.92 40.80
CA GLY A 606 -12.79 7.37 41.45
C GLY A 606 -13.97 7.08 40.52
N TYR A 607 -13.99 7.63 39.30
CA TYR A 607 -15.08 7.45 38.33
C TYR A 607 -14.78 6.36 37.28
N PHE A 608 -14.25 5.23 37.71
CA PHE A 608 -13.80 4.13 36.84
C PHE A 608 -14.93 3.25 36.24
N PHE A 609 -16.11 3.20 36.88
CA PHE A 609 -17.18 2.27 36.46
C PHE A 609 -17.76 2.65 35.10
N GLY A 610 -17.95 1.66 34.24
CA GLY A 610 -18.34 1.83 32.84
C GLY A 610 -17.14 1.99 31.91
N PHE A 611 -16.29 3.01 32.10
CA PHE A 611 -15.12 3.26 31.23
C PHE A 611 -14.21 2.05 31.04
N HIS A 612 -14.05 1.21 32.07
CA HIS A 612 -13.28 -0.04 31.97
C HIS A 612 -13.75 -1.02 30.87
N GLU A 613 -15.01 -0.96 30.44
CA GLU A 613 -15.52 -1.77 29.32
C GLU A 613 -15.19 -1.10 27.97
N MET A 614 -15.03 0.22 27.94
CA MET A 614 -14.64 0.96 26.72
C MET A 614 -13.17 0.67 26.38
N VAL A 615 -12.27 0.79 27.37
CA VAL A 615 -10.83 0.48 27.22
C VAL A 615 -10.51 -1.01 27.32
N TYR A 616 -11.43 -1.88 26.88
CA TYR A 616 -11.21 -3.33 26.70
C TYR A 616 -10.86 -4.12 27.98
N GLY A 617 -10.98 -3.52 29.16
CA GLY A 617 -10.52 -4.05 30.45
C GLY A 617 -9.04 -3.76 30.75
N ASP A 618 -8.32 -3.10 29.84
CA ASP A 618 -6.95 -2.66 30.00
C ASP A 618 -6.89 -1.35 30.80
N MET A 619 -5.99 -1.31 31.78
CA MET A 619 -5.81 -0.18 32.69
C MET A 619 -4.78 0.84 32.21
N SER A 620 -3.92 0.49 31.25
CA SER A 620 -2.92 1.41 30.68
C SER A 620 -3.62 2.67 30.12
N ARG A 621 -4.67 2.45 29.35
CA ARG A 621 -5.52 3.41 28.63
C ARG A 621 -6.38 4.35 29.50
N TYR A 622 -6.25 4.31 30.83
CA TYR A 622 -7.03 5.14 31.75
C TYR A 622 -6.13 6.10 32.56
N TYR A 623 -6.27 7.39 32.30
CA TYR A 623 -5.38 8.45 32.79
C TYR A 623 -6.08 9.44 33.72
N GLU A 624 -5.35 10.00 34.69
CA GLU A 624 -5.92 10.92 35.68
C GLU A 624 -5.91 12.40 35.20
N ILE A 625 -7.09 13.01 35.04
CA ILE A 625 -7.25 14.44 34.69
C ILE A 625 -6.80 15.42 35.80
N SER A 626 -6.54 14.94 37.02
CA SER A 626 -6.07 15.75 38.15
C SER A 626 -4.57 15.54 38.43
N PRO A 627 -3.79 16.60 38.74
CA PRO A 627 -4.16 18.02 38.73
C PRO A 627 -4.26 18.59 37.31
N ALA A 628 -5.06 19.65 37.17
CA ALA A 628 -5.11 20.47 35.96
C ALA A 628 -3.79 21.22 35.75
N ASN A 629 -2.93 20.72 34.85
CA ASN A 629 -1.72 21.39 34.40
C ASN A 629 -1.52 21.11 32.90
N GLY A 630 -1.25 22.15 32.10
CA GLY A 630 -1.10 22.01 30.64
C GLY A 630 0.17 21.24 30.26
N ASP A 631 1.28 21.56 30.93
CA ASP A 631 2.58 20.89 30.71
C ASP A 631 2.43 19.38 30.97
N ARG A 632 1.85 19.01 32.12
CA ARG A 632 1.52 17.61 32.49
C ARG A 632 0.65 16.90 31.46
N TYR A 633 -0.31 17.59 30.85
CA TYR A 633 -1.13 16.98 29.79
C TYR A 633 -0.41 16.90 28.44
N THR A 634 0.67 17.66 28.25
CA THR A 634 1.56 17.53 27.08
C THR A 634 2.40 16.28 27.25
N GLU A 635 3.12 16.20 28.38
CA GLU A 635 3.88 15.03 28.84
C GLU A 635 3.00 13.76 28.74
N MET A 636 1.82 13.77 29.36
CA MET A 636 0.89 12.63 29.35
C MET A 636 0.36 12.26 27.96
N LEU A 637 0.28 13.18 26.99
CA LEU A 637 -0.13 12.82 25.62
C LEU A 637 1.05 12.24 24.82
N GLN A 638 2.26 12.74 25.06
CA GLN A 638 3.50 12.18 24.53
C GLN A 638 3.71 10.74 25.07
N ASP A 639 3.56 10.54 26.39
CA ASP A 639 3.58 9.23 27.07
C ASP A 639 2.51 8.23 26.55
N ILE A 640 1.42 8.69 25.94
CA ILE A 640 0.33 7.84 25.41
C ILE A 640 0.60 7.41 23.96
N PHE A 641 1.31 8.24 23.20
CA PHE A 641 1.37 8.19 21.74
C PHE A 641 2.81 8.17 21.21
N THR A 642 3.72 7.51 21.94
CA THR A 642 5.14 7.37 21.58
C THR A 642 5.38 6.68 20.24
N ASN A 643 4.38 5.96 19.71
CA ASN A 643 4.41 5.28 18.40
C ASN A 643 3.91 6.16 17.22
N ILE A 644 3.67 7.46 17.45
CA ILE A 644 3.29 8.42 16.40
C ILE A 644 4.48 9.33 16.11
N CYS A 645 5.35 8.90 15.18
CA CYS A 645 6.55 9.64 14.83
C CYS A 645 6.25 11.00 14.17
N LEU A 646 7.17 11.96 14.32
CA LEU A 646 6.99 13.35 13.85
C LEU A 646 7.45 13.57 12.39
N THR A 647 8.08 12.57 11.76
CA THR A 647 8.90 12.72 10.55
C THR A 647 8.29 12.08 9.29
N ASN A 648 8.56 12.69 8.13
CA ASN A 648 8.29 12.12 6.80
C ASN A 648 9.63 11.65 6.16
N ASP A 649 10.50 11.01 6.95
CA ASP A 649 11.91 10.80 6.59
C ASP A 649 12.19 9.54 5.75
N ALA A 650 11.45 9.43 4.65
CA ALA A 650 11.73 8.49 3.56
C ALA A 650 13.02 8.80 2.76
N ASP A 651 13.88 9.72 3.25
CA ASP A 651 15.10 10.22 2.60
C ASP A 651 16.31 10.31 3.58
N ALA A 652 16.20 9.84 4.82
CA ALA A 652 17.30 9.83 5.80
C ALA A 652 18.49 8.92 5.41
N GLY A 653 18.30 8.04 4.42
CA GLY A 653 19.27 7.06 3.90
C GLY A 653 20.54 7.62 3.23
N ALA A 654 20.92 8.88 3.45
CA ALA A 654 22.29 9.39 3.25
C ALA A 654 22.54 10.79 3.83
N LEU A 655 23.43 10.92 4.83
CA LEU A 655 24.59 11.83 4.77
C LEU A 655 25.57 11.65 5.95
N SER A 656 26.84 11.41 5.64
CA SER A 656 27.95 11.34 6.61
C SER A 656 28.27 12.71 7.26
N PRO A 657 28.63 12.78 8.56
CA PRO A 657 28.74 14.04 9.31
C PRO A 657 29.92 14.96 8.91
N ASN A 658 29.85 16.23 9.33
CA ASN A 658 30.91 17.25 9.28
C ASN A 658 30.89 18.15 10.53
#